data_AF-A0A973UVZ7-F1
#
_entry.id   AF-A0A973UVZ7-F1
#
_cell.length_a   1.000
_cell.length_b   1.000
_cell.length_c   1.000
_cell.angle_alpha   90.00
_cell.angle_beta   90.00
_cell.angle_gamma   90.00
#
_symmetry.space_group_name_H-M   'P 1'
#
loop_
_entity.id
_entity.type
_entity.pdbx_description
1 polymer ?
#
loop_
_entity_poly.entity_id
_entity_poly.type
_entity_poly.pdbx_seq_one_letter_code
_entity_poly.pdbx_strand_id
1 'polypeptide(L)'
;MTRLNRRMRRWVAAACTVLSVTAIAVVVIAGAAGPAAASSVPAGGMTAAQVSSMFTAYGDAGGHWTGGDSTVSVLLPDGRMAWLFSDTFLGTVNADGTRPESAPMVNNTLVVQDGTTLTATLHGGSAAFPEALVKPATGDEFAWVADAVVESGALKVLYNRFRRFGAGSLDVELMGTSLATFALPGLTQTSLVDLPVGRSVQWGSALLADGSYTYDYGTSSGLAGMKFAHIARAPAGGLGGAWQYWTGTGWSAAEADATRVMSGVGNSFAMQKVGSQYVLVTQETNAVFDPQFVAYTAPSPTGPFTGPAPLLTAPEQQPGTQKIVYTARLHPDLARPGKLLMSYDVNSLDSADNYSDARLYRPRFVELDWPRPQPDPSTLPAAPMGLTATSDAAGAVHLSWLAVAGASKYFVHRRDATNGQTHPARQPQPVTQPSADITGLISGHRYEFTVTAANAVGEGPFSATIAVVPQAQRDATVIRLANLPESLPGRYIVGLKTDAAARARGVEAVARELVAQTGGTVSEIFPDRSLVFSASLTERQAIDLAGHPDVADVEQDREIELTASAGGVQQGAPWGLDHIDQRTLPLDGMYHYPNVATAVHAYVLDTGIRSTQADLAGRIGNGINTTGIPSQTDTEDCAGHGTHVAGIIGGRQWGVAKDVRLHPVRVFYCYVDPADGRFKVKATASSVEHGVRWVIASVQRPAVINMSLGAFAGSGPTSLDRAVKSATASGIPVVVAAGNRRPGQQSADDACDVAPAHADRVYATDEVITVGNMNKQLSRDPSSNYGTCIDIWAPGTAIPSADHATDAVFPPKVLTGTSMAAPHVAGVVALILDAHPAYTITEIHEALRLAATRDRLSDLGGAPNLMLFVEQRPGNAPTGLAAAAL
;
A
#
# COMPACT_ATOMS: atom_id res chain seq x y z
N MET A 1 -7.89 -36.90 -58.23
CA MET A 1 -7.61 -38.31 -57.88
C MET A 1 -7.72 -38.42 -56.36
N THR A 2 -8.83 -38.94 -55.82
CA THR A 2 -9.10 -40.36 -55.45
C THR A 2 -8.67 -40.77 -54.03
N ARG A 3 -9.67 -41.06 -53.17
CA ARG A 3 -9.80 -42.27 -52.31
C ARG A 3 -8.76 -42.43 -51.15
N LEU A 4 -8.98 -43.11 -50.01
CA LEU A 4 -10.09 -43.80 -49.31
C LEU A 4 -9.72 -43.77 -47.78
N ASN A 5 -10.44 -44.22 -46.74
CA ASN A 5 -11.68 -45.02 -46.61
C ASN A 5 -12.45 -44.71 -45.29
N ARG A 6 -13.56 -45.43 -45.09
CA ARG A 6 -14.53 -45.44 -43.98
C ARG A 6 -14.11 -46.33 -42.79
N ARG A 7 -14.76 -46.11 -41.63
CA ARG A 7 -15.70 -47.01 -40.87
C ARG A 7 -16.16 -46.24 -39.60
N MET A 8 -17.37 -46.34 -39.02
CA MET A 8 -18.70 -46.90 -39.36
C MET A 8 -19.72 -46.13 -38.48
N ARG A 9 -20.86 -45.55 -38.95
CA ARG A 9 -22.21 -46.16 -39.16
C ARG A 9 -22.68 -47.05 -37.98
N ARG A 10 -23.92 -46.99 -37.48
CA ARG A 10 -25.29 -46.81 -38.09
C ARG A 10 -26.15 -45.90 -37.15
N TRP A 11 -27.47 -45.65 -37.27
CA TRP A 11 -28.64 -46.10 -38.09
C TRP A 11 -29.59 -44.88 -38.32
N VAL A 12 -30.71 -45.01 -39.06
CA VAL A 12 -31.70 -43.92 -39.33
C VAL A 12 -33.15 -44.47 -39.46
N ALA A 13 -34.10 -43.77 -38.82
CA ALA A 13 -35.55 -43.58 -39.07
C ALA A 13 -36.59 -44.73 -39.32
N ALA A 14 -37.80 -44.44 -38.80
CA ALA A 14 -39.15 -44.69 -39.33
C ALA A 14 -39.83 -46.09 -39.25
N ALA A 15 -40.98 -46.12 -38.55
CA ALA A 15 -42.13 -46.99 -38.80
C ALA A 15 -43.42 -46.31 -38.28
N CYS A 16 -44.55 -46.52 -38.96
CA CYS A 16 -45.90 -46.13 -38.50
C CYS A 16 -46.57 -47.36 -37.79
N THR A 17 -47.80 -47.37 -37.24
CA THR A 17 -49.02 -46.55 -37.47
C THR A 17 -50.05 -46.87 -36.34
N VAL A 18 -50.99 -45.96 -36.03
CA VAL A 18 -52.36 -46.28 -35.49
C VAL A 18 -52.43 -46.84 -34.02
N LEU A 19 -53.42 -46.60 -33.13
CA LEU A 19 -54.75 -45.96 -33.18
C LEU A 19 -55.01 -45.09 -31.91
N SER A 20 -56.00 -44.19 -32.00
CA SER A 20 -56.41 -43.10 -31.08
C SER A 20 -56.98 -43.47 -29.69
N VAL A 21 -56.82 -42.55 -28.72
CA VAL A 21 -57.88 -42.09 -27.78
C VAL A 21 -57.77 -40.56 -27.61
N THR A 22 -58.91 -39.87 -27.41
CA THR A 22 -59.08 -38.41 -27.33
C THR A 22 -58.91 -37.80 -25.93
N ALA A 23 -58.44 -36.54 -25.85
CA ALA A 23 -59.06 -35.50 -25.01
C ALA A 23 -58.64 -34.05 -25.38
N ILE A 24 -59.63 -33.24 -25.77
CA ILE A 24 -59.84 -31.79 -25.51
C ILE A 24 -58.61 -30.87 -25.39
N ALA A 25 -58.52 -29.88 -26.30
CA ALA A 25 -57.72 -28.67 -26.08
C ALA A 25 -58.48 -27.66 -25.21
N VAL A 26 -57.85 -27.18 -24.13
CA VAL A 26 -58.30 -26.01 -23.37
C VAL A 26 -57.30 -24.88 -23.57
N VAL A 27 -57.69 -23.84 -24.31
CA VAL A 27 -56.93 -22.59 -24.36
C VAL A 27 -57.20 -21.84 -23.06
N VAL A 28 -56.36 -22.05 -22.06
CA VAL A 28 -56.35 -21.21 -20.86
C VAL A 28 -55.79 -19.85 -21.27
N ILE A 29 -56.69 -18.89 -21.48
CA ILE A 29 -56.32 -17.47 -21.46
C ILE A 29 -55.95 -17.16 -20.02
N ALA A 30 -54.68 -17.35 -19.68
CA ALA A 30 -54.09 -16.86 -18.45
C ALA A 30 -54.08 -15.34 -18.53
N GLY A 31 -55.18 -14.71 -18.10
CA GLY A 31 -55.22 -13.27 -17.90
C GLY A 31 -54.12 -12.91 -16.93
N ALA A 32 -53.10 -12.20 -17.40
CA ALA A 32 -52.04 -11.69 -16.55
C ALA A 32 -52.69 -10.77 -15.52
N ALA A 33 -52.78 -11.22 -14.26
CA ALA A 33 -53.10 -10.34 -13.18
C ALA A 33 -52.06 -9.22 -13.19
N GLY A 34 -52.51 -7.96 -13.28
CA GLY A 34 -51.64 -6.83 -13.01
C GLY A 34 -51.01 -7.00 -11.62
N PRO A 35 -49.81 -6.45 -11.38
CA PRO A 35 -49.20 -6.49 -10.06
C PRO A 35 -50.22 -6.00 -9.02
N ALA A 36 -50.34 -6.73 -7.92
CA ALA A 36 -51.25 -6.35 -6.83
C ALA A 36 -50.96 -4.91 -6.41
N ALA A 37 -52.00 -4.13 -6.12
CA ALA A 37 -51.84 -2.75 -5.71
C ALA A 37 -50.98 -2.70 -4.44
N ALA A 38 -49.82 -2.02 -4.52
CA ALA A 38 -48.91 -1.90 -3.40
C ALA A 38 -49.59 -1.20 -2.23
N SER A 39 -49.26 -1.63 -1.01
CA SER A 39 -49.71 -0.99 0.21
C SER A 39 -48.82 0.21 0.49
N SER A 40 -49.43 1.39 0.66
CA SER A 40 -48.70 2.58 1.09
C SER A 40 -48.17 2.41 2.52
N VAL A 41 -47.04 3.06 2.81
CA VAL A 41 -46.60 3.36 4.19
C VAL A 41 -47.77 3.91 5.03
N PRO A 42 -47.90 3.55 6.33
CA PRO A 42 -48.97 4.10 7.18
C PRO A 42 -48.93 5.63 7.26
N ALA A 43 -50.05 6.29 6.96
CA ALA A 43 -50.15 7.76 6.87
C ALA A 43 -49.89 8.53 8.19
N GLY A 44 -49.71 7.84 9.31
CA GLY A 44 -49.28 8.42 10.59
C GLY A 44 -47.78 8.30 10.87
N GLY A 45 -47.00 7.78 9.91
CA GLY A 45 -45.61 7.33 10.11
C GLY A 45 -45.51 5.96 10.79
N MET A 46 -44.28 5.51 11.02
CA MET A 46 -43.95 4.28 11.75
C MET A 46 -43.08 4.63 12.97
N THR A 47 -43.20 3.85 14.05
CA THR A 47 -42.31 4.02 15.21
C THR A 47 -40.93 3.42 14.94
N ALA A 48 -39.90 3.92 15.63
CA ALA A 48 -38.56 3.33 15.58
C ALA A 48 -38.57 1.83 15.92
N ALA A 49 -39.45 1.41 16.85
CA ALA A 49 -39.62 0.01 17.23
C ALA A 49 -40.31 -0.83 16.14
N GLN A 50 -41.26 -0.26 15.38
CA GLN A 50 -41.89 -0.93 14.25
C GLN A 50 -40.88 -1.16 13.11
N VAL A 51 -40.09 -0.13 12.75
CA VAL A 51 -39.07 -0.24 11.70
C VAL A 51 -37.94 -1.20 12.12
N SER A 52 -37.48 -1.12 13.37
CA SER A 52 -36.48 -2.06 13.92
C SER A 52 -36.97 -3.51 13.93
N SER A 53 -38.21 -3.75 14.34
CA SER A 53 -38.83 -5.09 14.30
C SER A 53 -38.99 -5.61 12.87
N MET A 54 -39.35 -4.75 11.92
CA MET A 54 -39.48 -5.09 10.51
C MET A 54 -38.14 -5.54 9.91
N PHE A 55 -37.05 -4.79 10.14
CA PHE A 55 -35.71 -5.18 9.70
C PHE A 55 -35.16 -6.41 10.44
N THR A 56 -35.48 -6.58 11.72
CA THR A 56 -35.08 -7.76 12.50
C THR A 56 -35.76 -9.01 11.96
N ALA A 57 -37.10 -9.01 11.85
CA ALA A 57 -37.87 -10.15 11.36
C ALA A 57 -37.55 -10.51 9.90
N TYR A 58 -37.21 -9.52 9.05
CA TYR A 58 -36.68 -9.79 7.73
C TYR A 58 -35.28 -10.40 7.82
N GLY A 59 -34.32 -9.75 8.50
CA GLY A 59 -32.95 -10.24 8.59
C GLY A 59 -32.79 -11.63 9.23
N ASP A 60 -33.69 -12.01 10.14
CA ASP A 60 -33.70 -13.32 10.82
C ASP A 60 -34.36 -14.44 9.99
N ALA A 61 -35.17 -14.11 8.98
CA ALA A 61 -35.78 -15.11 8.10
C ALA A 61 -34.76 -15.77 7.14
N GLY A 62 -33.70 -15.03 6.78
CA GLY A 62 -32.59 -15.50 5.95
C GLY A 62 -32.92 -15.74 4.47
N GLY A 63 -31.88 -15.98 3.67
CA GLY A 63 -31.93 -16.14 2.22
C GLY A 63 -31.85 -14.84 1.41
N HIS A 64 -31.68 -13.69 2.07
CA HIS A 64 -31.65 -12.35 1.48
C HIS A 64 -30.81 -11.39 2.37
N TRP A 65 -31.13 -10.09 2.45
CA TRP A 65 -30.52 -9.15 3.39
C TRP A 65 -30.58 -9.69 4.83
N THR A 66 -29.46 -9.58 5.56
CA THR A 66 -29.34 -9.88 7.01
C THR A 66 -28.74 -8.72 7.81
N GLY A 67 -28.25 -7.69 7.11
CA GLY A 67 -27.59 -6.50 7.61
C GLY A 67 -26.97 -5.73 6.43
N GLY A 68 -26.94 -4.40 6.51
CA GLY A 68 -26.22 -3.50 5.63
C GLY A 68 -26.16 -2.10 6.25
N ASP A 69 -25.16 -1.31 5.88
CA ASP A 69 -24.96 0.07 6.36
C ASP A 69 -25.49 1.11 5.36
N SER A 70 -25.25 2.40 5.65
CA SER A 70 -25.65 3.59 4.88
C SER A 70 -27.15 3.89 4.87
N THR A 71 -28.02 2.86 4.92
CA THR A 71 -29.44 2.91 5.30
C THR A 71 -30.26 4.09 4.72
N VAL A 72 -30.15 4.34 3.41
CA VAL A 72 -30.91 5.41 2.73
C VAL A 72 -32.34 4.93 2.45
N SER A 73 -33.35 5.80 2.62
CA SER A 73 -34.76 5.47 2.41
C SER A 73 -35.44 6.46 1.45
N VAL A 74 -36.08 5.98 0.38
CA VAL A 74 -36.78 6.83 -0.60
C VAL A 74 -38.19 6.30 -0.87
N LEU A 75 -39.20 7.14 -0.61
CA LEU A 75 -40.58 6.84 -0.99
C LEU A 75 -40.75 6.86 -2.52
N LEU A 76 -41.34 5.81 -3.07
CA LEU A 76 -41.58 5.66 -4.50
C LEU A 76 -42.99 6.16 -4.88
N PRO A 77 -43.23 6.61 -6.14
CA PRO A 77 -44.53 7.10 -6.58
C PRO A 77 -45.67 6.06 -6.57
N ASP A 78 -45.35 4.77 -6.40
CA ASP A 78 -46.33 3.69 -6.23
C ASP A 78 -46.65 3.37 -4.76
N GLY A 79 -46.13 4.15 -3.81
CA GLY A 79 -46.38 4.01 -2.37
C GLY A 79 -45.46 3.06 -1.63
N ARG A 80 -44.61 2.29 -2.35
CA ARG A 80 -43.54 1.48 -1.75
C ARG A 80 -42.36 2.35 -1.32
N MET A 81 -41.49 1.79 -0.49
CA MET A 81 -40.27 2.46 -0.02
C MET A 81 -39.05 1.65 -0.47
N ALA A 82 -38.10 2.30 -1.14
CA ALA A 82 -36.80 1.73 -1.49
C ALA A 82 -35.79 2.03 -0.38
N TRP A 83 -35.20 0.98 0.19
CA TRP A 83 -34.10 1.06 1.15
C TRP A 83 -32.80 0.69 0.47
N LEU A 84 -31.84 1.62 0.42
CA LEU A 84 -30.55 1.44 -0.26
C LEU A 84 -29.45 1.27 0.78
N PHE A 85 -28.68 0.19 0.64
CA PHE A 85 -27.61 -0.20 1.56
C PHE A 85 -26.27 -0.28 0.83
N SER A 86 -25.19 -0.03 1.58
CA SER A 86 -23.81 -0.21 1.12
C SER A 86 -23.31 -1.63 1.40
N ASP A 87 -22.28 -1.84 2.21
CA ASP A 87 -21.73 -3.17 2.52
C ASP A 87 -22.81 -4.03 3.22
N THR A 88 -23.40 -4.94 2.45
CA THR A 88 -24.58 -5.73 2.81
C THR A 88 -24.22 -7.19 3.01
N PHE A 89 -24.50 -7.74 4.18
CA PHE A 89 -24.47 -9.18 4.44
C PHE A 89 -25.73 -9.87 3.93
N LEU A 90 -25.54 -10.83 3.02
CA LEU A 90 -26.59 -11.65 2.43
C LEU A 90 -26.52 -13.10 2.94
N GLY A 91 -27.63 -13.82 2.85
CA GLY A 91 -27.72 -15.24 3.19
C GLY A 91 -28.47 -15.50 4.50
N THR A 92 -27.98 -16.40 5.33
CA THR A 92 -28.72 -16.96 6.48
C THR A 92 -28.14 -16.48 7.81
N VAL A 93 -29.01 -16.19 8.78
CA VAL A 93 -28.66 -16.02 10.20
C VAL A 93 -28.99 -17.32 10.93
N ASN A 94 -28.06 -17.79 11.76
CA ASN A 94 -28.21 -19.00 12.56
C ASN A 94 -29.13 -18.74 13.78
N ALA A 95 -29.70 -19.80 14.35
CA ALA A 95 -30.65 -19.68 15.47
C ALA A 95 -30.04 -19.16 16.79
N ASP A 96 -28.72 -19.04 16.88
CA ASP A 96 -27.97 -18.40 17.98
C ASP A 96 -27.68 -16.91 17.75
N GLY A 97 -28.03 -16.38 16.58
CA GLY A 97 -27.75 -15.01 16.16
C GLY A 97 -26.41 -14.80 15.43
N THR A 98 -25.68 -15.86 15.09
CA THR A 98 -24.45 -15.79 14.27
C THR A 98 -24.76 -15.75 12.77
N ARG A 99 -23.82 -15.28 11.95
CA ARG A 99 -23.76 -15.53 10.49
C ARG A 99 -22.69 -16.61 10.23
N PRO A 100 -22.89 -17.55 9.28
CA PRO A 100 -21.80 -18.40 8.82
C PRO A 100 -20.63 -17.56 8.27
N GLU A 101 -19.38 -17.99 8.47
CA GLU A 101 -18.19 -17.30 7.90
C GLU A 101 -18.19 -17.24 6.36
N SER A 102 -19.01 -18.08 5.71
CA SER A 102 -19.25 -18.08 4.26
C SER A 102 -20.41 -17.17 3.82
N ALA A 103 -21.01 -16.39 4.72
CA ALA A 103 -22.07 -15.44 4.38
C ALA A 103 -21.53 -14.31 3.48
N PRO A 104 -21.98 -14.19 2.22
CA PRO A 104 -21.42 -13.22 1.30
C PRO A 104 -21.76 -11.78 1.70
N MET A 105 -20.78 -10.90 1.60
CA MET A 105 -20.95 -9.44 1.74
C MET A 105 -20.76 -8.77 0.37
N VAL A 106 -21.68 -7.89 -0.02
CA VAL A 106 -21.65 -7.16 -1.30
C VAL A 106 -21.79 -5.66 -1.09
N ASN A 107 -21.10 -4.84 -1.89
CA ASN A 107 -20.91 -3.41 -1.55
C ASN A 107 -22.14 -2.51 -1.76
N ASN A 108 -23.21 -2.98 -2.40
CA ASN A 108 -24.50 -2.31 -2.34
C ASN A 108 -25.68 -3.22 -2.71
N THR A 109 -26.85 -2.94 -2.12
CA THR A 109 -28.14 -3.60 -2.40
C THR A 109 -29.32 -2.63 -2.26
N LEU A 110 -30.51 -3.06 -2.71
CA LEU A 110 -31.76 -2.34 -2.51
C LEU A 110 -32.83 -3.28 -1.92
N VAL A 111 -33.36 -3.00 -0.73
CA VAL A 111 -34.48 -3.74 -0.11
C VAL A 111 -35.80 -2.98 -0.32
N VAL A 112 -36.83 -3.68 -0.79
CA VAL A 112 -38.15 -3.10 -1.08
C VAL A 112 -39.10 -3.30 0.09
N GLN A 113 -39.63 -2.21 0.63
CA GLN A 113 -40.75 -2.21 1.58
C GLN A 113 -42.08 -2.00 0.86
N ASP A 114 -43.07 -2.83 1.19
CA ASP A 114 -44.47 -2.71 0.82
C ASP A 114 -45.30 -2.65 2.12
N GLY A 115 -46.08 -1.58 2.30
CA GLY A 115 -46.80 -1.27 3.53
C GLY A 115 -45.89 -1.21 4.75
N THR A 116 -45.96 -2.24 5.60
CA THR A 116 -45.14 -2.42 6.81
C THR A 116 -44.28 -3.70 6.76
N THR A 117 -43.95 -4.17 5.57
CA THR A 117 -43.19 -5.42 5.35
C THR A 117 -42.06 -5.21 4.34
N LEU A 118 -40.91 -5.85 4.56
CA LEU A 118 -39.85 -5.97 3.56
C LEU A 118 -40.12 -7.21 2.70
N THR A 119 -40.02 -7.05 1.39
CA THR A 119 -40.59 -8.00 0.40
C THR A 119 -39.57 -8.60 -0.56
N ALA A 120 -38.52 -7.85 -0.91
CA ALA A 120 -37.46 -8.29 -1.81
C ALA A 120 -36.14 -7.59 -1.50
N THR A 121 -35.03 -8.30 -1.69
CA THR A 121 -33.68 -7.72 -1.73
C THR A 121 -33.17 -7.84 -3.17
N LEU A 122 -32.81 -6.71 -3.77
CA LEU A 122 -32.24 -6.62 -5.11
C LEU A 122 -30.72 -6.50 -5.00
N HIS A 123 -30.03 -7.39 -5.70
CA HIS A 123 -28.57 -7.48 -5.79
C HIS A 123 -28.18 -7.98 -7.19
N GLY A 124 -26.90 -7.86 -7.55
CA GLY A 124 -26.35 -8.40 -8.80
C GLY A 124 -26.09 -9.91 -8.73
N GLY A 125 -25.70 -10.52 -9.84
CA GLY A 125 -25.34 -11.94 -9.90
C GLY A 125 -26.52 -12.90 -9.72
N SER A 126 -26.38 -13.86 -8.79
CA SER A 126 -27.37 -14.92 -8.53
C SER A 126 -27.50 -15.19 -7.03
N ALA A 127 -28.57 -15.87 -6.58
CA ALA A 127 -28.75 -16.17 -5.15
C ALA A 127 -27.63 -17.04 -4.53
N ALA A 128 -26.91 -17.83 -5.35
CA ALA A 128 -25.77 -18.63 -4.91
C ALA A 128 -24.42 -17.89 -5.01
N PHE A 129 -24.35 -16.86 -5.86
CA PHE A 129 -23.18 -16.01 -6.09
C PHE A 129 -23.67 -14.56 -6.24
N PRO A 130 -24.04 -13.89 -5.14
CA PRO A 130 -24.58 -12.55 -5.18
C PRO A 130 -23.46 -11.53 -5.43
N GLU A 131 -23.80 -10.44 -6.06
CA GLU A 131 -22.90 -9.34 -6.38
C GLU A 131 -23.53 -8.00 -6.00
N ALA A 132 -22.77 -6.91 -5.99
CA ALA A 132 -23.34 -5.57 -5.80
C ALA A 132 -24.39 -5.26 -6.89
N LEU A 133 -25.50 -4.60 -6.52
CA LEU A 133 -26.58 -4.20 -7.44
C LEU A 133 -26.06 -3.24 -8.53
N VAL A 134 -25.17 -2.33 -8.14
CA VAL A 134 -24.48 -1.36 -8.98
C VAL A 134 -22.98 -1.61 -8.90
N LYS A 135 -22.34 -1.79 -10.05
CA LYS A 135 -20.89 -1.98 -10.19
C LYS A 135 -20.28 -0.80 -10.96
N PRO A 136 -19.14 -0.25 -10.52
CA PRO A 136 -18.31 0.64 -11.34
C PRO A 136 -17.95 0.04 -12.71
N ALA A 137 -17.54 0.90 -13.64
CA ALA A 137 -17.01 0.47 -14.93
C ALA A 137 -15.59 -0.14 -14.83
N THR A 138 -14.80 0.30 -13.85
CA THR A 138 -13.43 -0.18 -13.60
C THR A 138 -13.44 -1.41 -12.69
N GLY A 139 -12.68 -2.46 -13.05
CA GLY A 139 -12.72 -3.76 -12.36
C GLY A 139 -11.99 -3.84 -11.02
N ASP A 140 -11.21 -2.82 -10.64
CA ASP A 140 -10.56 -2.67 -9.33
C ASP A 140 -11.34 -1.76 -8.36
N GLU A 141 -12.51 -1.26 -8.77
CA GLU A 141 -13.37 -0.37 -7.99
C GLU A 141 -14.64 -1.06 -7.47
N PHE A 142 -15.14 -0.57 -6.34
CA PHE A 142 -16.45 -0.89 -5.79
C PHE A 142 -17.24 0.40 -5.51
N ALA A 143 -18.55 0.29 -5.28
CA ALA A 143 -19.44 1.44 -5.10
C ALA A 143 -20.25 1.32 -3.80
N TRP A 144 -20.25 2.37 -3.00
CA TRP A 144 -21.11 2.55 -1.81
C TRP A 144 -22.22 3.56 -2.10
N VAL A 145 -23.40 3.35 -1.51
CA VAL A 145 -24.55 4.27 -1.64
C VAL A 145 -24.22 5.59 -0.95
N ALA A 146 -24.33 6.70 -1.68
CA ALA A 146 -24.18 8.04 -1.15
C ALA A 146 -25.54 8.55 -0.63
N ASP A 147 -26.46 8.93 -1.53
CA ASP A 147 -27.86 9.22 -1.21
C ASP A 147 -28.75 9.10 -2.46
N ALA A 148 -30.07 9.21 -2.32
CA ALA A 148 -31.02 8.99 -3.41
C ALA A 148 -32.26 9.88 -3.39
N VAL A 149 -32.87 10.07 -4.56
CA VAL A 149 -34.08 10.89 -4.76
C VAL A 149 -34.91 10.34 -5.92
N VAL A 150 -36.23 10.54 -5.91
CA VAL A 150 -37.07 10.32 -7.10
C VAL A 150 -37.20 11.64 -7.87
N GLU A 151 -36.66 11.69 -9.08
CA GLU A 151 -36.85 12.81 -10.00
C GLU A 151 -37.07 12.32 -11.44
N SER A 152 -37.77 13.12 -12.26
CA SER A 152 -38.03 12.83 -13.68
C SER A 152 -38.64 11.44 -13.95
N GLY A 153 -39.42 10.90 -13.00
CA GLY A 153 -40.10 9.61 -13.11
C GLY A 153 -39.23 8.37 -12.81
N ALA A 154 -38.01 8.55 -12.33
CA ALA A 154 -37.08 7.47 -12.01
C ALA A 154 -36.49 7.62 -10.60
N LEU A 155 -36.03 6.51 -10.01
CA LEU A 155 -35.19 6.57 -8.82
C LEU A 155 -33.76 6.89 -9.25
N LYS A 156 -33.22 7.99 -8.73
CA LYS A 156 -31.84 8.44 -8.88
C LYS A 156 -31.06 8.08 -7.62
N VAL A 157 -29.90 7.47 -7.77
CA VAL A 157 -29.03 7.09 -6.64
C VAL A 157 -27.62 7.54 -6.96
N LEU A 158 -27.05 8.36 -6.08
CA LEU A 158 -25.63 8.68 -6.09
C LEU A 158 -24.85 7.53 -5.44
N TYR A 159 -23.78 7.14 -6.09
CA TYR A 159 -22.83 6.13 -5.63
C TYR A 159 -21.43 6.72 -5.59
N ASN A 160 -20.76 6.58 -4.45
CA ASN A 160 -19.36 6.95 -4.34
C ASN A 160 -18.50 5.73 -4.66
N ARG A 161 -17.63 5.89 -5.66
CA ARG A 161 -16.73 4.84 -6.13
C ARG A 161 -15.44 4.85 -5.31
N PHE A 162 -14.98 3.68 -4.92
CA PHE A 162 -13.78 3.50 -4.11
C PHE A 162 -12.89 2.39 -4.65
N ARG A 163 -11.59 2.49 -4.38
CA ARG A 163 -10.58 1.46 -4.64
C ARG A 163 -9.80 1.14 -3.37
N ARG A 164 -9.43 -0.12 -3.14
CA ARG A 164 -8.54 -0.47 -2.01
C ARG A 164 -7.08 -0.18 -2.36
N PHE A 165 -6.35 0.48 -1.46
CA PHE A 165 -4.90 0.76 -1.62
C PHE A 165 -4.01 -0.04 -0.66
N GLY A 166 -4.61 -0.71 0.33
CA GLY A 166 -3.89 -1.42 1.40
C GLY A 166 -4.71 -2.59 1.96
N ALA A 167 -4.23 -3.17 3.05
CA ALA A 167 -4.79 -4.38 3.67
C ALA A 167 -5.77 -4.10 4.81
N GLY A 168 -5.82 -2.87 5.33
CA GLY A 168 -6.78 -2.44 6.33
C GLY A 168 -8.20 -2.35 5.77
N SER A 169 -9.20 -2.59 6.61
CA SER A 169 -10.62 -2.47 6.24
C SER A 169 -10.97 -1.09 5.67
N LEU A 170 -10.33 -0.04 6.22
CA LEU A 170 -10.49 1.37 5.86
C LEU A 170 -9.43 1.89 4.86
N ASP A 171 -8.57 1.03 4.29
CA ASP A 171 -7.56 1.43 3.28
C ASP A 171 -8.20 1.64 1.90
N VAL A 172 -9.13 2.59 1.82
CA VAL A 172 -9.97 2.88 0.66
C VAL A 172 -9.75 4.30 0.13
N GLU A 173 -9.72 4.47 -1.18
CA GLU A 173 -9.46 5.74 -1.87
C GLU A 173 -10.70 6.13 -2.69
N LEU A 174 -11.27 7.32 -2.48
CA LEU A 174 -12.40 7.82 -3.28
C LEU A 174 -11.94 8.02 -4.73
N MET A 175 -12.65 7.42 -5.69
CA MET A 175 -12.35 7.50 -7.13
C MET A 175 -13.24 8.52 -7.87
N GLY A 176 -14.43 8.83 -7.32
CA GLY A 176 -15.38 9.81 -7.83
C GLY A 176 -16.82 9.45 -7.43
N THR A 177 -17.79 10.25 -7.88
CA THR A 177 -19.23 10.00 -7.68
C THR A 177 -19.92 9.65 -9.00
N SER A 178 -20.84 8.69 -8.97
CA SER A 178 -21.61 8.20 -10.12
C SER A 178 -23.11 8.29 -9.85
N LEU A 179 -23.90 8.55 -10.89
CA LEU A 179 -25.36 8.57 -10.83
C LEU A 179 -25.95 7.33 -11.50
N ALA A 180 -26.54 6.44 -10.70
CA ALA A 180 -27.38 5.36 -11.19
C ALA A 180 -28.83 5.86 -11.40
N THR A 181 -29.50 5.35 -12.44
CA THR A 181 -30.92 5.60 -12.71
C THR A 181 -31.67 4.28 -12.81
N PHE A 182 -32.70 4.11 -11.98
CA PHE A 182 -33.56 2.93 -11.97
C PHE A 182 -34.96 3.26 -12.50
N ALA A 183 -35.44 2.48 -13.47
CA ALA A 183 -36.78 2.64 -14.02
C ALA A 183 -37.85 2.18 -13.01
N LEU A 184 -38.88 3.00 -12.82
CA LEU A 184 -39.99 2.72 -11.91
C LEU A 184 -41.20 2.16 -12.68
N PRO A 185 -42.01 1.27 -12.09
CA PRO A 185 -41.88 0.69 -10.74
C PRO A 185 -40.89 -0.50 -10.65
N GLY A 186 -40.30 -0.94 -11.76
CA GLY A 186 -39.53 -2.19 -11.85
C GLY A 186 -38.17 -2.22 -11.13
N LEU A 187 -37.68 -1.08 -10.64
CA LEU A 187 -36.38 -0.90 -9.97
C LEU A 187 -35.20 -1.53 -10.75
N THR A 188 -35.28 -1.50 -12.08
CA THR A 188 -34.23 -2.01 -12.98
C THR A 188 -33.27 -0.88 -13.35
N GLN A 189 -31.96 -1.08 -13.18
CA GLN A 189 -30.96 -0.09 -13.58
C GLN A 189 -31.02 0.12 -15.10
N THR A 190 -31.14 1.38 -15.53
CA THR A 190 -31.20 1.81 -16.94
C THR A 190 -29.98 2.60 -17.38
N SER A 191 -29.31 3.28 -16.46
CA SER A 191 -28.01 3.91 -16.69
C SER A 191 -27.17 3.94 -15.41
N LEU A 192 -25.86 3.97 -15.59
CA LEU A 192 -24.87 4.43 -14.62
C LEU A 192 -23.98 5.43 -15.36
N VAL A 193 -23.78 6.62 -14.78
CA VAL A 193 -23.00 7.71 -15.40
C VAL A 193 -22.06 8.28 -14.35
N ASP A 194 -20.76 8.34 -14.66
CA ASP A 194 -19.80 9.07 -13.84
C ASP A 194 -20.07 10.58 -13.94
N LEU A 195 -20.21 11.23 -12.79
CA LEU A 195 -20.42 12.67 -12.74
C LEU A 195 -19.08 13.40 -12.94
N PRO A 196 -19.07 14.59 -13.56
CA PRO A 196 -17.85 15.37 -13.81
C PRO A 196 -17.38 16.11 -12.53
N VAL A 197 -17.29 15.38 -11.43
CA VAL A 197 -16.81 15.85 -10.12
C VAL A 197 -15.48 15.19 -9.77
N GLY A 198 -14.71 15.85 -8.93
CA GLY A 198 -13.39 15.45 -8.48
C GLY A 198 -13.43 14.43 -7.34
N ARG A 199 -12.36 14.49 -6.52
CA ARG A 199 -12.04 13.48 -5.49
C ARG A 199 -11.71 14.10 -4.13
N SER A 200 -11.73 15.43 -4.02
CA SER A 200 -11.45 16.21 -2.81
C SER A 200 -12.68 16.36 -1.91
N VAL A 201 -13.88 16.28 -2.47
CA VAL A 201 -15.17 16.24 -1.77
C VAL A 201 -15.87 14.92 -2.10
N GLN A 202 -16.29 14.19 -1.08
CA GLN A 202 -17.19 13.06 -1.22
C GLN A 202 -18.63 13.59 -1.30
N TRP A 203 -19.20 13.69 -2.50
CA TRP A 203 -20.58 14.16 -2.71
C TRP A 203 -21.63 13.10 -2.33
N GLY A 204 -22.90 13.51 -2.23
CA GLY A 204 -24.01 12.66 -1.81
C GLY A 204 -23.95 12.26 -0.33
N SER A 205 -23.32 13.04 0.55
CA SER A 205 -23.46 12.83 2.00
C SER A 205 -24.91 13.05 2.46
N ALA A 206 -25.64 13.96 1.80
CA ALA A 206 -27.11 14.07 1.86
C ALA A 206 -27.67 14.77 0.59
N LEU A 207 -28.89 14.44 0.16
CA LEU A 207 -29.66 15.14 -0.88
C LEU A 207 -30.89 15.87 -0.30
N LEU A 208 -31.19 17.07 -0.82
CA LEU A 208 -32.37 17.85 -0.45
C LEU A 208 -33.00 18.49 -1.68
N ALA A 209 -34.16 17.99 -2.12
CA ALA A 209 -35.00 18.67 -3.10
C ALA A 209 -35.74 19.85 -2.42
N ASP A 210 -35.52 21.09 -2.88
CA ASP A 210 -36.27 22.26 -2.41
C ASP A 210 -36.42 23.34 -3.49
N GLY A 211 -37.67 23.70 -3.79
CA GLY A 211 -38.02 24.68 -4.82
C GLY A 211 -37.57 24.23 -6.21
N SER A 212 -36.71 25.03 -6.85
CA SER A 212 -36.22 24.78 -8.21
C SER A 212 -34.93 23.96 -8.28
N TYR A 213 -34.40 23.48 -7.15
CA TYR A 213 -33.10 22.83 -7.06
C TYR A 213 -33.13 21.55 -6.23
N THR A 214 -32.29 20.60 -6.61
CA THR A 214 -31.83 19.51 -5.74
C THR A 214 -30.46 19.93 -5.21
N TYR A 215 -30.35 20.17 -3.90
CA TYR A 215 -29.09 20.42 -3.22
C TYR A 215 -28.40 19.09 -2.90
N ASP A 216 -27.08 19.05 -3.08
CA ASP A 216 -26.21 17.95 -2.66
C ASP A 216 -25.24 18.49 -1.60
N TYR A 217 -25.13 17.77 -0.49
CA TYR A 217 -24.19 18.06 0.58
C TYR A 217 -23.09 17.00 0.52
N GLY A 218 -21.84 17.43 0.42
CA GLY A 218 -20.67 16.56 0.39
C GLY A 218 -19.73 16.76 1.57
N THR A 219 -18.86 15.79 1.83
CA THR A 219 -17.85 15.87 2.90
C THR A 219 -16.43 15.85 2.34
N SER A 220 -15.65 16.88 2.64
CA SER A 220 -14.19 16.88 2.44
C SER A 220 -13.47 16.48 3.73
N SER A 221 -12.25 15.96 3.60
CA SER A 221 -11.34 15.79 4.74
C SER A 221 -10.44 17.03 4.91
N GLY A 222 -10.00 17.28 6.14
CA GLY A 222 -8.93 18.21 6.50
C GLY A 222 -7.90 17.54 7.40
N LEU A 223 -7.03 18.33 8.03
CA LEU A 223 -5.98 17.80 8.91
C LEU A 223 -6.55 17.13 10.18
N ALA A 224 -5.76 16.24 10.78
CA ALA A 224 -6.12 15.43 11.95
C ALA A 224 -7.35 14.54 11.73
N GLY A 225 -7.60 14.13 10.48
CA GLY A 225 -8.77 13.33 10.08
C GLY A 225 -10.10 14.09 10.11
N MET A 226 -10.10 15.39 10.39
CA MET A 226 -11.32 16.20 10.48
C MET A 226 -12.14 16.19 9.18
N LYS A 227 -13.44 16.43 9.33
CA LYS A 227 -14.42 16.42 8.24
C LYS A 227 -15.16 17.75 8.16
N PHE A 228 -15.41 18.20 6.92
CA PHE A 228 -16.07 19.46 6.63
C PHE A 228 -17.15 19.29 5.56
N ALA A 229 -18.34 19.86 5.81
CA ALA A 229 -19.44 19.91 4.86
C ALA A 229 -19.17 20.92 3.74
N HIS A 230 -19.55 20.55 2.53
CA HIS A 230 -19.63 21.37 1.32
C HIS A 230 -21.05 21.30 0.76
N ILE A 231 -21.43 22.25 -0.10
CA ILE A 231 -22.77 22.32 -0.68
C ILE A 231 -22.67 22.57 -2.18
N ALA A 232 -23.30 21.70 -2.95
CA ALA A 232 -23.59 21.86 -4.36
C ALA A 232 -25.10 21.89 -4.60
N ARG A 233 -25.52 22.18 -5.84
CA ARG A 233 -26.90 22.00 -6.30
C ARG A 233 -26.97 21.75 -7.80
N ALA A 234 -27.96 20.97 -8.20
CA ALA A 234 -28.42 20.85 -9.58
C ALA A 234 -29.82 21.47 -9.72
N PRO A 235 -30.23 21.94 -10.91
CA PRO A 235 -31.65 22.20 -11.19
C PRO A 235 -32.49 20.92 -10.93
N ALA A 236 -33.68 21.07 -10.35
CA ALA A 236 -34.53 19.92 -10.03
C ALA A 236 -34.88 19.09 -11.30
N GLY A 237 -34.74 17.76 -11.24
CA GLY A 237 -34.87 16.88 -12.41
C GLY A 237 -33.58 16.73 -13.24
N GLY A 238 -32.50 17.40 -12.83
CA GLY A 238 -31.23 17.52 -13.55
C GLY A 238 -30.00 17.09 -12.76
N LEU A 239 -30.12 16.17 -11.79
CA LEU A 239 -29.00 15.74 -10.94
C LEU A 239 -27.81 15.17 -11.73
N GLY A 240 -28.05 14.62 -12.93
CA GLY A 240 -27.01 14.16 -13.86
C GLY A 240 -26.44 15.23 -14.80
N GLY A 241 -26.76 16.51 -14.58
CA GLY A 241 -26.28 17.65 -15.37
C GLY A 241 -25.10 18.39 -14.72
N ALA A 242 -24.84 19.61 -15.19
CA ALA A 242 -23.85 20.49 -14.57
C ALA A 242 -24.35 21.04 -13.23
N TRP A 243 -23.50 21.01 -12.22
CA TRP A 243 -23.81 21.48 -10.85
C TRP A 243 -23.32 22.91 -10.62
N GLN A 244 -23.79 23.51 -9.53
CA GLN A 244 -23.30 24.76 -8.98
C GLN A 244 -22.80 24.56 -7.54
N TYR A 245 -21.68 25.15 -7.18
CA TYR A 245 -20.99 24.95 -5.90
C TYR A 245 -21.04 26.22 -5.04
N TRP A 246 -21.29 26.08 -3.74
CA TRP A 246 -21.47 27.19 -2.82
C TRP A 246 -20.13 27.77 -2.36
N THR A 247 -19.92 29.05 -2.63
CA THR A 247 -18.67 29.78 -2.33
C THR A 247 -18.68 30.48 -0.96
N GLY A 248 -19.72 30.24 -0.15
CA GLY A 248 -19.98 30.97 1.10
C GLY A 248 -20.73 32.29 0.92
N THR A 249 -20.70 32.88 -0.29
CA THR A 249 -21.41 34.12 -0.64
C THR A 249 -22.24 34.03 -1.93
N GLY A 250 -21.97 33.03 -2.79
CA GLY A 250 -22.63 32.85 -4.06
C GLY A 250 -22.41 31.44 -4.63
N TRP A 251 -22.61 31.29 -5.94
CA TRP A 251 -22.56 30.01 -6.62
C TRP A 251 -21.55 30.05 -7.78
N SER A 252 -20.59 29.13 -7.80
CA SER A 252 -19.68 28.90 -8.93
C SER A 252 -20.09 27.70 -9.76
N ALA A 253 -19.56 27.59 -10.97
CA ALA A 253 -19.61 26.38 -11.80
C ALA A 253 -18.36 25.48 -11.61
N ALA A 254 -17.34 25.95 -10.88
CA ALA A 254 -16.14 25.17 -10.58
C ALA A 254 -16.21 24.58 -9.15
N GLU A 255 -15.96 23.29 -9.03
CA GLU A 255 -15.95 22.57 -7.74
C GLU A 255 -14.85 23.06 -6.79
N ALA A 256 -13.72 23.53 -7.32
CA ALA A 256 -12.62 24.07 -6.52
C ALA A 256 -12.98 25.34 -5.73
N ASP A 257 -14.08 26.01 -6.08
CA ASP A 257 -14.60 27.18 -5.35
C ASP A 257 -15.58 26.78 -4.21
N ALA A 258 -15.85 25.47 -4.01
CA ALA A 258 -16.69 24.98 -2.94
C ALA A 258 -16.05 25.27 -1.56
N THR A 259 -16.74 26.03 -0.71
CA THR A 259 -16.24 26.35 0.62
C THR A 259 -16.62 25.29 1.64
N ARG A 260 -15.70 25.01 2.58
CA ARG A 260 -16.02 24.32 3.84
C ARG A 260 -17.03 25.18 4.61
N VAL A 261 -18.25 24.68 4.82
CA VAL A 261 -19.37 25.43 5.45
C VAL A 261 -19.44 25.20 6.96
N MET A 262 -19.15 23.98 7.43
CA MET A 262 -19.06 23.62 8.85
C MET A 262 -18.14 22.42 9.05
N SER A 263 -17.53 22.30 10.23
CA SER A 263 -16.74 21.11 10.63
C SER A 263 -17.59 20.12 11.45
N GLY A 264 -17.08 18.90 11.62
CA GLY A 264 -17.67 17.90 12.55
C GLY A 264 -18.79 17.04 11.97
N VAL A 265 -18.89 16.95 10.65
CA VAL A 265 -19.89 16.12 9.96
C VAL A 265 -19.36 14.72 9.59
N GLY A 266 -20.25 13.74 9.48
CA GLY A 266 -19.92 12.40 8.98
C GLY A 266 -19.52 12.39 7.50
N ASN A 267 -18.98 11.27 7.02
CA ASN A 267 -18.92 11.01 5.57
C ASN A 267 -20.34 10.86 4.98
N SER A 268 -21.30 10.45 5.81
CA SER A 268 -22.74 10.32 5.51
C SER A 268 -23.54 10.96 6.64
N PHE A 269 -24.41 11.92 6.30
CA PHE A 269 -25.26 12.63 7.25
C PHE A 269 -26.67 12.83 6.67
N ALA A 270 -27.52 13.60 7.34
CA ALA A 270 -28.87 13.90 6.87
C ALA A 270 -29.14 15.39 6.87
N MET A 271 -29.94 15.86 5.91
CA MET A 271 -30.42 17.24 5.83
C MET A 271 -31.91 17.23 5.48
N GLN A 272 -32.76 17.71 6.39
CA GLN A 272 -34.21 17.70 6.22
C GLN A 272 -34.79 19.12 6.41
N LYS A 273 -35.70 19.53 5.54
CA LYS A 273 -36.52 20.73 5.74
C LYS A 273 -37.68 20.40 6.68
N VAL A 274 -37.77 21.09 7.82
CA VAL A 274 -38.79 20.86 8.86
C VAL A 274 -39.47 22.20 9.17
N GLY A 275 -40.69 22.37 8.66
CA GLY A 275 -41.40 23.65 8.71
C GLY A 275 -40.64 24.73 7.93
N SER A 276 -40.23 25.79 8.61
CA SER A 276 -39.44 26.91 8.05
C SER A 276 -37.93 26.79 8.27
N GLN A 277 -37.44 25.72 8.91
CA GLN A 277 -36.02 25.51 9.20
C GLN A 277 -35.46 24.31 8.42
N TYR A 278 -34.15 24.32 8.22
CA TYR A 278 -33.39 23.17 7.72
C TYR A 278 -32.65 22.57 8.90
N VAL A 279 -32.70 21.25 9.03
CA VAL A 279 -32.14 20.47 10.13
C VAL A 279 -31.11 19.51 9.55
N LEU A 280 -29.83 19.76 9.86
CA LEU A 280 -28.74 18.85 9.57
C LEU A 280 -28.54 17.94 10.79
N VAL A 281 -28.50 16.63 10.58
CA VAL A 281 -28.25 15.63 11.63
C VAL A 281 -27.05 14.79 11.25
N THR A 282 -26.08 14.69 12.15
CA THR A 282 -24.80 14.02 11.90
C THR A 282 -24.30 13.30 13.16
N GLN A 283 -23.43 12.30 12.95
CA GLN A 283 -22.46 11.93 13.98
C GLN A 283 -21.49 13.11 14.20
N GLU A 284 -21.07 13.34 15.44
CA GLU A 284 -19.96 14.26 15.76
C GLU A 284 -18.62 13.64 15.30
N THR A 285 -17.83 14.37 14.50
CA THR A 285 -16.56 13.88 13.95
C THR A 285 -15.35 14.77 14.24
N ASN A 286 -15.49 15.78 15.10
CA ASN A 286 -14.34 16.47 15.72
C ASN A 286 -13.59 15.55 16.72
N ALA A 287 -14.11 14.33 16.97
CA ALA A 287 -13.38 13.16 17.46
C ALA A 287 -13.69 11.95 16.55
N VAL A 288 -12.73 11.03 16.37
CA VAL A 288 -12.88 9.88 15.47
C VAL A 288 -13.86 8.86 16.07
N PHE A 289 -14.92 8.53 15.32
CA PHE A 289 -16.05 7.69 15.76
C PHE A 289 -16.62 8.13 17.12
N ASP A 290 -16.99 9.40 17.31
CA ASP A 290 -17.70 9.81 18.53
C ASP A 290 -19.07 9.12 18.61
N PRO A 291 -19.47 8.53 19.75
CA PRO A 291 -20.80 7.94 19.91
C PRO A 291 -21.93 9.00 19.95
N GLN A 292 -21.63 10.30 19.95
CA GLN A 292 -22.63 11.36 19.94
C GLN A 292 -23.16 11.67 18.53
N PHE A 293 -24.49 11.75 18.45
CA PHE A 293 -25.23 12.31 17.31
C PHE A 293 -25.76 13.69 17.67
N VAL A 294 -25.64 14.64 16.75
CA VAL A 294 -25.92 16.06 16.96
C VAL A 294 -26.79 16.62 15.83
N ALA A 295 -27.61 17.63 16.16
CA ALA A 295 -28.34 18.41 15.18
C ALA A 295 -27.80 19.85 15.08
N TYR A 296 -27.87 20.41 13.88
CA TYR A 296 -27.69 21.82 13.59
C TYR A 296 -28.94 22.34 12.86
N THR A 297 -29.25 23.62 13.06
CA THR A 297 -30.38 24.29 12.40
C THR A 297 -29.93 25.46 11.55
N ALA A 298 -30.59 25.68 10.42
CA ALA A 298 -30.32 26.78 9.51
C ALA A 298 -31.62 27.45 9.00
N PRO A 299 -31.59 28.75 8.63
CA PRO A 299 -32.70 29.45 7.99
C PRO A 299 -32.74 29.27 6.47
N SER A 300 -31.68 28.73 5.86
CA SER A 300 -31.58 28.42 4.43
C SER A 300 -30.85 27.08 4.21
N PRO A 301 -30.96 26.43 3.04
CA PRO A 301 -30.19 25.22 2.72
C PRO A 301 -28.67 25.43 2.91
N THR A 302 -28.19 26.63 2.59
CA THR A 302 -26.78 27.05 2.65
C THR A 302 -26.33 27.57 4.02
N GLY A 303 -27.13 27.41 5.08
CA GLY A 303 -26.80 27.93 6.41
C GLY A 303 -27.32 29.36 6.67
N PRO A 304 -26.67 30.13 7.57
CA PRO A 304 -25.64 29.68 8.51
C PRO A 304 -26.19 28.61 9.46
N PHE A 305 -25.36 27.62 9.80
CA PHE A 305 -25.73 26.54 10.71
C PHE A 305 -25.52 26.95 12.18
N THR A 306 -26.45 26.56 13.04
CA THR A 306 -26.48 26.88 14.48
C THR A 306 -26.66 25.59 15.28
N GLY A 307 -25.71 25.30 16.18
CA GLY A 307 -25.60 24.07 16.96
C GLY A 307 -24.17 23.91 17.52
N PRO A 308 -23.75 22.69 17.95
CA PRO A 308 -24.53 21.45 17.95
C PRO A 308 -25.59 21.40 19.06
N ALA A 309 -26.69 20.70 18.80
CA ALA A 309 -27.65 20.25 19.79
C ALA A 309 -27.52 18.72 19.98
N PRO A 310 -27.05 18.21 21.14
CA PRO A 310 -26.72 16.78 21.30
C PRO A 310 -27.96 15.90 21.40
N LEU A 311 -28.24 15.10 20.37
CA LEU A 311 -29.45 14.30 20.20
C LEU A 311 -29.43 13.01 21.02
N LEU A 312 -28.35 12.24 20.87
CA LEU A 312 -28.21 10.86 21.33
C LEU A 312 -26.72 10.58 21.59
N THR A 313 -26.43 9.75 22.59
CA THR A 313 -25.16 9.01 22.66
C THR A 313 -25.50 7.54 22.44
N ALA A 314 -24.93 6.92 21.40
CA ALA A 314 -25.25 5.53 21.06
C ALA A 314 -24.68 4.56 22.12
N PRO A 315 -25.48 3.63 22.66
CA PRO A 315 -25.05 2.76 23.75
C PRO A 315 -24.16 1.58 23.31
N GLU A 316 -24.11 1.23 22.02
CA GLU A 316 -23.34 0.07 21.52
C GLU A 316 -21.82 0.27 21.56
N GLN A 317 -21.33 1.50 21.43
CA GLN A 317 -19.91 1.81 21.46
C GLN A 317 -19.47 2.11 22.90
N GLN A 318 -18.79 1.14 23.50
CA GLN A 318 -18.35 1.21 24.90
C GLN A 318 -16.81 1.18 25.01
N PRO A 319 -16.21 1.83 26.03
CA PRO A 319 -14.76 1.83 26.24
C PRO A 319 -14.18 0.40 26.30
N GLY A 320 -13.11 0.15 25.53
CA GLY A 320 -12.46 -1.15 25.46
C GLY A 320 -13.10 -2.17 24.50
N THR A 321 -14.17 -1.80 23.78
CA THR A 321 -14.72 -2.61 22.68
C THR A 321 -14.21 -2.11 21.32
N GLN A 322 -14.20 -2.99 20.31
CA GLN A 322 -13.92 -2.61 18.91
C GLN A 322 -15.17 -2.07 18.18
N LYS A 323 -16.30 -1.94 18.87
CA LYS A 323 -17.57 -1.54 18.28
C LYS A 323 -17.59 -0.05 17.99
N ILE A 324 -18.01 0.30 16.77
CA ILE A 324 -18.13 1.67 16.27
C ILE A 324 -19.57 1.94 15.85
N VAL A 325 -20.00 3.19 16.03
CA VAL A 325 -21.20 3.73 15.37
C VAL A 325 -20.80 4.77 14.34
N TYR A 326 -21.61 4.91 13.29
CA TYR A 326 -21.40 5.86 12.19
C TYR A 326 -22.69 6.00 11.36
N THR A 327 -22.67 6.92 10.39
CA THR A 327 -23.82 7.33 9.56
C THR A 327 -24.95 7.97 10.37
N ALA A 328 -25.49 9.08 9.89
CA ALA A 328 -26.78 9.57 10.36
C ALA A 328 -27.72 9.72 9.17
N ARG A 329 -28.84 9.00 9.14
CA ARG A 329 -29.92 9.21 8.16
C ARG A 329 -31.19 9.71 8.85
N LEU A 330 -32.05 10.37 8.07
CA LEU A 330 -33.40 10.72 8.46
C LEU A 330 -34.38 10.06 7.48
N HIS A 331 -35.53 9.62 7.99
CA HIS A 331 -36.54 8.92 7.23
C HIS A 331 -37.83 9.75 7.21
N PRO A 332 -37.87 10.87 6.45
CA PRO A 332 -38.96 11.86 6.52
C PRO A 332 -40.33 11.24 6.23
N ASP A 333 -40.42 10.37 5.22
CA ASP A 333 -41.66 9.70 4.81
C ASP A 333 -42.16 8.61 5.79
N LEU A 334 -41.35 8.27 6.79
CA LEU A 334 -41.68 7.33 7.87
C LEU A 334 -41.81 8.01 9.23
N ALA A 335 -41.36 9.27 9.37
CA ALA A 335 -41.37 10.00 10.63
C ALA A 335 -42.80 10.34 11.08
N ARG A 336 -43.08 10.15 12.37
CA ARG A 336 -44.37 10.55 12.95
C ARG A 336 -44.45 12.07 13.14
N PRO A 337 -45.64 12.69 13.10
CA PRO A 337 -45.79 14.13 13.31
C PRO A 337 -45.13 14.62 14.61
N GLY A 338 -44.31 15.67 14.52
CA GLY A 338 -43.54 16.20 15.65
C GLY A 338 -42.30 15.39 16.05
N LYS A 339 -41.91 14.40 15.24
CA LYS A 339 -40.67 13.62 15.41
C LYS A 339 -39.73 13.77 14.21
N LEU A 340 -38.44 13.60 14.48
CA LEU A 340 -37.49 13.05 13.51
C LEU A 340 -37.40 11.54 13.74
N LEU A 341 -37.39 10.75 12.66
CA LEU A 341 -37.02 9.34 12.71
C LEU A 341 -35.62 9.21 12.09
N MET A 342 -34.64 8.87 12.92
CA MET A 342 -33.23 8.78 12.57
C MET A 342 -32.78 7.31 12.50
N SER A 343 -31.83 6.98 11.62
CA SER A 343 -31.01 5.77 11.77
C SER A 343 -29.52 6.08 11.89
N TYR A 344 -28.82 5.17 12.54
CA TYR A 344 -27.36 5.05 12.51
C TYR A 344 -26.95 3.58 12.37
N ASP A 345 -25.74 3.37 11.87
CA ASP A 345 -25.17 2.04 11.65
C ASP A 345 -24.28 1.64 12.84
N VAL A 346 -24.18 0.33 13.11
CA VAL A 346 -23.33 -0.24 14.18
C VAL A 346 -22.50 -1.39 13.60
N ASN A 347 -21.19 -1.32 13.78
CA ASN A 347 -20.20 -2.25 13.23
C ASN A 347 -19.10 -2.53 14.28
N SER A 348 -18.13 -3.36 13.96
CA SER A 348 -16.89 -3.53 14.72
C SER A 348 -15.67 -3.36 13.81
N LEU A 349 -14.58 -2.86 14.37
CA LEU A 349 -13.28 -2.83 13.70
C LEU A 349 -12.63 -4.22 13.63
N ASP A 350 -13.08 -5.17 14.47
CA ASP A 350 -12.81 -6.60 14.27
C ASP A 350 -13.88 -7.20 13.34
N SER A 351 -13.45 -7.68 12.17
CA SER A 351 -14.34 -8.32 11.21
C SER A 351 -15.04 -9.57 11.74
N ALA A 352 -14.46 -10.29 12.71
CA ALA A 352 -15.04 -11.52 13.26
C ALA A 352 -16.33 -11.26 14.06
N ASP A 353 -16.44 -10.09 14.71
CA ASP A 353 -17.65 -9.69 15.44
C ASP A 353 -18.89 -9.65 14.52
N ASN A 354 -18.72 -9.28 13.25
CA ASN A 354 -19.83 -9.20 12.29
C ASN A 354 -20.37 -10.57 11.85
N TYR A 355 -19.62 -11.65 12.10
CA TYR A 355 -20.10 -13.03 11.95
C TYR A 355 -20.58 -13.61 13.29
N SER A 356 -19.99 -13.24 14.42
CA SER A 356 -20.43 -13.72 15.75
C SER A 356 -21.70 -13.04 16.27
N ASP A 357 -22.05 -11.84 15.78
CA ASP A 357 -23.25 -11.09 16.17
C ASP A 357 -23.96 -10.47 14.94
N ALA A 358 -24.98 -11.13 14.42
CA ALA A 358 -25.76 -10.67 13.26
C ALA A 358 -26.57 -9.38 13.52
N ARG A 359 -26.57 -8.84 14.75
CA ARG A 359 -27.14 -7.52 15.07
C ARG A 359 -26.16 -6.37 14.76
N LEU A 360 -24.90 -6.68 14.46
CA LEU A 360 -23.96 -5.77 13.81
C LEU A 360 -24.22 -5.77 12.29
N TYR A 361 -23.92 -4.64 11.65
CA TYR A 361 -24.43 -4.24 10.34
C TYR A 361 -25.97 -4.19 10.24
N ARG A 362 -26.73 -4.17 11.35
CA ARG A 362 -28.16 -3.80 11.30
C ARG A 362 -28.33 -2.35 11.76
N PRO A 363 -29.07 -1.49 11.02
CA PRO A 363 -29.32 -0.13 11.46
C PRO A 363 -30.08 -0.07 12.78
N ARG A 364 -29.87 1.01 13.52
CA ARG A 364 -30.58 1.36 14.76
C ARG A 364 -31.49 2.53 14.49
N PHE A 365 -32.80 2.34 14.62
CA PHE A 365 -33.77 3.42 14.46
C PHE A 365 -34.09 4.09 15.79
N VAL A 366 -34.18 5.42 15.80
CA VAL A 366 -34.51 6.23 16.99
C VAL A 366 -35.46 7.35 16.61
N GLU A 367 -36.51 7.55 17.42
CA GLU A 367 -37.40 8.70 17.31
C GLU A 367 -36.96 9.81 18.26
N LEU A 368 -36.91 11.05 17.76
CA LEU A 368 -36.48 12.23 18.48
C LEU A 368 -37.58 13.30 18.38
N ASP A 369 -38.03 13.88 19.49
CA ASP A 369 -38.99 15.00 19.47
C ASP A 369 -38.40 16.22 18.75
N TRP A 370 -39.17 16.84 17.86
CA TRP A 370 -38.71 18.00 17.11
C TRP A 370 -39.79 19.08 16.91
N PRO A 371 -39.52 20.37 17.24
CA PRO A 371 -38.30 20.87 17.88
C PRO A 371 -38.12 20.29 19.30
N ARG A 372 -36.87 20.12 19.73
CA ARG A 372 -36.59 19.42 21.00
C ARG A 372 -37.15 20.20 22.20
N PRO A 373 -37.90 19.55 23.12
CA PRO A 373 -38.33 20.16 24.36
C PRO A 373 -37.14 20.78 25.11
N GLN A 374 -37.23 22.09 25.38
CA GLN A 374 -36.25 22.77 26.23
C GLN A 374 -36.73 22.71 27.69
N PRO A 375 -35.89 22.28 28.64
CA PRO A 375 -36.21 22.39 30.06
C PRO A 375 -36.31 23.87 30.47
N ASP A 376 -37.07 24.16 31.52
CA ASP A 376 -37.20 25.51 32.07
C ASP A 376 -35.82 26.05 32.49
N PRO A 377 -35.34 27.18 31.93
CA PRO A 377 -34.02 27.73 32.24
C PRO A 377 -33.78 28.01 33.73
N SER A 378 -34.82 28.23 34.53
CA SER A 378 -34.71 28.42 35.97
C SER A 378 -34.40 27.14 36.77
N THR A 379 -34.57 25.98 36.15
CA THR A 379 -34.29 24.65 36.74
C THR A 379 -32.91 24.09 36.38
N LEU A 380 -32.19 24.77 35.50
CA LEU A 380 -30.85 24.41 35.05
C LEU A 380 -29.77 25.02 35.96
N PRO A 381 -28.58 24.40 36.06
CA PRO A 381 -27.44 25.02 36.73
C PRO A 381 -27.00 26.30 36.01
N ALA A 382 -26.47 27.26 36.75
CA ALA A 382 -25.89 28.48 36.16
C ALA A 382 -24.63 28.17 35.31
N ALA A 383 -24.25 29.11 34.45
CA ALA A 383 -22.99 29.03 33.70
C ALA A 383 -21.79 28.91 34.65
N PRO A 384 -20.85 27.97 34.43
CA PRO A 384 -19.59 27.92 35.19
C PRO A 384 -18.81 29.23 35.09
N MET A 385 -18.35 29.73 36.24
CA MET A 385 -17.60 30.98 36.36
C MET A 385 -16.13 30.71 36.73
N GLY A 386 -15.25 31.66 36.38
CA GLY A 386 -13.83 31.56 36.71
C GLY A 386 -13.07 30.45 35.97
N LEU A 387 -13.51 30.10 34.75
CA LEU A 387 -12.82 29.12 33.92
C LEU A 387 -11.39 29.60 33.58
N THR A 388 -10.41 28.80 33.95
CA THR A 388 -8.98 28.99 33.65
C THR A 388 -8.45 27.80 32.88
N ALA A 389 -7.34 27.99 32.16
CA ALA A 389 -6.63 26.97 31.41
C ALA A 389 -5.12 27.16 31.56
N THR A 390 -4.37 26.07 31.78
CA THR A 390 -2.90 26.06 31.78
C THR A 390 -2.39 24.86 30.98
N SER A 391 -1.28 25.01 30.26
CA SER A 391 -0.60 23.88 29.58
C SER A 391 0.52 23.35 30.47
N ASP A 392 0.71 22.03 30.49
CA ASP A 392 1.94 21.41 30.98
C ASP A 392 2.99 21.26 29.86
N ALA A 393 4.12 20.63 30.22
CA ALA A 393 5.22 20.31 29.31
C ALA A 393 4.93 19.14 28.35
N ALA A 394 3.92 18.30 28.62
CA ALA A 394 3.47 17.27 27.68
C ALA A 394 2.51 17.83 26.61
N GLY A 395 2.01 19.05 26.77
CA GLY A 395 0.99 19.66 25.93
C GLY A 395 -0.44 19.31 26.36
N ALA A 396 -0.62 18.78 27.57
CA ALA A 396 -1.93 18.62 28.18
C ALA A 396 -2.44 19.99 28.69
N VAL A 397 -3.74 20.22 28.58
CA VAL A 397 -4.39 21.43 29.11
C VAL A 397 -5.19 21.08 30.37
N HIS A 398 -4.80 21.67 31.49
CA HIS A 398 -5.52 21.61 32.76
C HIS A 398 -6.53 22.75 32.84
N LEU A 399 -7.81 22.41 32.96
CA LEU A 399 -8.92 23.33 33.14
C LEU A 399 -9.39 23.34 34.60
N SER A 400 -9.74 24.52 35.13
CA SER A 400 -10.42 24.62 36.44
C SER A 400 -11.43 25.77 36.46
N TRP A 401 -12.51 25.64 37.24
CA TRP A 401 -13.57 26.63 37.39
C TRP A 401 -14.18 26.60 38.80
N LEU A 402 -15.11 27.52 39.08
CA LEU A 402 -15.87 27.52 40.33
C LEU A 402 -17.02 26.50 40.28
N ALA A 403 -17.17 25.70 41.34
CA ALA A 403 -18.26 24.73 41.45
C ALA A 403 -19.64 25.42 41.41
N VAL A 404 -20.54 24.90 40.57
CA VAL A 404 -21.89 25.45 40.37
C VAL A 404 -22.88 24.76 41.30
N ALA A 405 -23.63 25.56 42.08
CA ALA A 405 -24.66 25.03 42.97
C ALA A 405 -25.74 24.26 42.19
N GLY A 406 -26.09 23.06 42.67
CA GLY A 406 -27.09 22.19 42.04
C GLY A 406 -26.59 21.40 40.82
N ALA A 407 -25.36 21.59 40.37
CA ALA A 407 -24.75 20.73 39.34
C ALA A 407 -24.33 19.38 39.93
N SER A 408 -24.56 18.29 39.19
CA SER A 408 -24.05 16.95 39.51
C SER A 408 -22.89 16.52 38.61
N LYS A 409 -22.67 17.21 37.48
CA LYS A 409 -21.59 17.01 36.52
C LYS A 409 -21.38 18.25 35.65
N TYR A 410 -20.27 18.28 34.94
CA TYR A 410 -19.90 19.29 33.96
C TYR A 410 -19.53 18.62 32.64
N PHE A 411 -19.74 19.33 31.52
CA PHE A 411 -19.21 18.91 30.22
C PHE A 411 -18.23 19.98 29.72
N VAL A 412 -17.03 19.52 29.35
CA VAL A 412 -16.06 20.35 28.63
C VAL A 412 -16.39 20.29 27.15
N HIS A 413 -16.41 21.45 26.50
CA HIS A 413 -16.52 21.58 25.05
C HIS A 413 -15.26 22.27 24.54
N ARG A 414 -14.69 21.80 23.43
CA ARG A 414 -13.47 22.34 22.83
C ARG A 414 -13.63 22.61 21.34
N ARG A 415 -12.93 23.59 20.80
CA ARG A 415 -12.65 23.66 19.35
C ARG A 415 -11.20 23.99 19.05
N ASP A 416 -10.65 23.36 18.03
CA ASP A 416 -9.38 23.71 17.40
C ASP A 416 -9.59 24.88 16.42
N ALA A 417 -9.28 26.10 16.87
CA ALA A 417 -9.44 27.28 16.04
C ALA A 417 -8.34 27.40 14.97
N THR A 418 -7.18 26.73 15.15
CA THR A 418 -6.11 26.65 14.14
C THR A 418 -6.51 25.70 13.02
N ASN A 419 -7.11 24.55 13.35
CA ASN A 419 -7.61 23.58 12.39
C ASN A 419 -9.04 23.89 11.87
N GLY A 420 -9.50 25.13 12.03
CA GLY A 420 -10.73 25.62 11.41
C GLY A 420 -12.03 25.03 11.96
N GLN A 421 -12.06 24.48 13.19
CA GLN A 421 -13.30 23.97 13.78
C GLN A 421 -14.32 25.10 13.97
N THR A 422 -15.48 24.99 13.31
CA THR A 422 -16.46 26.08 13.26
C THR A 422 -17.24 26.22 14.57
N HIS A 423 -17.42 25.13 15.32
CA HIS A 423 -18.18 25.09 16.57
C HIS A 423 -17.46 24.24 17.63
N PRO A 424 -17.68 24.48 18.94
CA PRO A 424 -17.19 23.60 20.01
C PRO A 424 -17.84 22.21 19.95
N ALA A 425 -17.00 21.18 19.96
CA ALA A 425 -17.40 19.78 20.13
C ALA A 425 -17.33 19.39 21.61
N ARG A 426 -18.28 18.57 22.05
CA ARG A 426 -18.39 18.12 23.45
C ARG A 426 -17.46 16.93 23.71
N GLN A 427 -16.78 16.92 24.86
CA GLN A 427 -16.09 15.71 25.33
C GLN A 427 -17.10 14.58 25.61
N PRO A 428 -16.86 13.33 25.17
CA PRO A 428 -17.77 12.20 25.39
C PRO A 428 -18.09 11.92 26.86
N GLN A 429 -17.10 12.12 27.75
CA GLN A 429 -17.23 11.84 29.17
C GLN A 429 -17.38 13.14 29.98
N PRO A 430 -18.43 13.28 30.80
CA PRO A 430 -18.54 14.39 31.75
C PRO A 430 -17.57 14.22 32.92
N VAL A 431 -17.21 15.34 33.56
CA VAL A 431 -16.47 15.34 34.83
C VAL A 431 -17.39 15.70 35.99
N THR A 432 -17.13 15.16 37.19
CA THR A 432 -17.88 15.48 38.41
C THR A 432 -17.21 16.56 39.27
N GLN A 433 -15.90 16.74 39.13
CA GLN A 433 -15.13 17.81 39.76
C GLN A 433 -15.16 19.08 38.90
N PRO A 434 -14.93 20.27 39.49
CA PRO A 434 -14.87 21.53 38.75
C PRO A 434 -13.49 21.75 38.07
N SER A 435 -12.96 20.68 37.48
CA SER A 435 -11.67 20.65 36.78
C SER A 435 -11.63 19.48 35.78
N ALA A 436 -10.81 19.60 34.74
CA ALA A 436 -10.62 18.55 33.73
C ALA A 436 -9.26 18.68 33.04
N ASP A 437 -8.63 17.54 32.76
CA ASP A 437 -7.35 17.44 32.05
C ASP A 437 -7.58 16.97 30.61
N ILE A 438 -7.11 17.75 29.63
CA ILE A 438 -7.34 17.52 28.21
C ILE A 438 -6.01 17.20 27.53
N THR A 439 -5.83 15.93 27.16
CA THR A 439 -4.64 15.42 26.45
C THR A 439 -4.90 15.25 24.95
N GLY A 440 -3.87 14.85 24.19
CA GLY A 440 -3.98 14.59 22.75
C GLY A 440 -4.26 15.83 21.91
N LEU A 441 -3.87 17.01 22.40
CA LEU A 441 -3.95 18.28 21.69
C LEU A 441 -2.72 18.47 20.80
N ILE A 442 -2.88 19.17 19.68
CA ILE A 442 -1.77 19.45 18.76
C ILE A 442 -0.96 20.64 19.30
N SER A 443 0.35 20.45 19.45
CA SER A 443 1.26 21.50 19.92
C SER A 443 1.24 22.70 18.96
N GLY A 444 1.16 23.92 19.50
CA GLY A 444 1.05 25.15 18.70
C GLY A 444 -0.35 25.51 18.19
N HIS A 445 -1.34 24.61 18.25
CA HIS A 445 -2.71 24.93 17.85
C HIS A 445 -3.44 25.75 18.91
N ARG A 446 -4.28 26.70 18.49
CA ARG A 446 -5.08 27.53 19.40
C ARG A 446 -6.42 26.86 19.68
N TYR A 447 -6.55 26.25 20.86
CA TYR A 447 -7.81 25.69 21.32
C TYR A 447 -8.64 26.72 22.08
N GLU A 448 -9.95 26.70 21.85
CA GLU A 448 -10.94 27.41 22.65
C GLU A 448 -11.77 26.40 23.45
N PHE A 449 -11.97 26.68 24.74
CA PHE A 449 -12.72 25.84 25.66
C PHE A 449 -13.87 26.61 26.30
N THR A 450 -15.00 25.92 26.48
CA THR A 450 -16.13 26.34 27.31
C THR A 450 -16.60 25.16 28.14
N VAL A 451 -17.19 25.43 29.31
CA VAL A 451 -17.73 24.39 30.19
C VAL A 451 -19.21 24.67 30.45
N THR A 452 -20.04 23.64 30.43
CA THR A 452 -21.44 23.67 30.89
C THR A 452 -21.56 22.92 32.22
N ALA A 453 -22.49 23.34 33.07
CA ALA A 453 -22.88 22.61 34.27
C ALA A 453 -24.22 21.89 34.04
N ALA A 454 -24.37 20.67 34.52
CA ALA A 454 -25.58 19.87 34.31
C ALA A 454 -26.07 19.18 35.60
N ASN A 455 -27.38 18.98 35.68
CA ASN A 455 -28.06 18.30 36.78
C ASN A 455 -28.96 17.17 36.26
N ALA A 456 -29.98 16.77 37.01
CA ALA A 456 -30.94 15.74 36.60
C ALA A 456 -32.03 16.24 35.63
N VAL A 457 -32.21 17.56 35.49
CA VAL A 457 -33.20 18.19 34.59
C VAL A 457 -32.59 18.52 33.24
N GLY A 458 -31.33 18.97 33.20
CA GLY A 458 -30.64 19.26 31.95
C GLY A 458 -29.25 19.86 32.12
N GLU A 459 -28.78 20.46 31.03
CA GLU A 459 -27.51 21.15 30.88
C GLU A 459 -27.73 22.66 30.81
N GLY A 460 -27.05 23.42 31.66
CA GLY A 460 -27.11 24.87 31.71
C GLY A 460 -26.24 25.55 30.65
N PRO A 461 -26.28 26.90 30.58
CA PRO A 461 -25.52 27.68 29.60
C PRO A 461 -24.01 27.51 29.74
N PHE A 462 -23.31 27.77 28.64
CA PHE A 462 -21.84 27.78 28.58
C PHE A 462 -21.23 28.86 29.49
N SER A 463 -20.06 28.53 30.05
CA SER A 463 -19.13 29.51 30.60
C SER A 463 -18.69 30.55 29.56
N ALA A 464 -18.00 31.60 30.01
CA ALA A 464 -17.13 32.37 29.12
C ALA A 464 -16.10 31.44 28.44
N THR A 465 -15.72 31.76 27.21
CA THR A 465 -14.69 31.02 26.45
C THR A 465 -13.29 31.40 26.94
N ILE A 466 -12.48 30.39 27.25
CA ILE A 466 -11.03 30.55 27.46
C ILE A 466 -10.28 30.04 26.22
N ALA A 467 -9.16 30.67 25.87
CA ALA A 467 -8.31 30.25 24.75
C ALA A 467 -6.90 29.93 25.26
N VAL A 468 -6.31 28.86 24.73
CA VAL A 468 -4.98 28.36 25.13
C VAL A 468 -4.26 27.75 23.93
N VAL A 469 -2.94 27.85 23.92
CA VAL A 469 -2.06 27.18 22.96
C VAL A 469 -1.18 26.21 23.76
N PRO A 470 -1.45 24.89 23.76
CA PRO A 470 -0.55 23.92 24.36
C PRO A 470 0.78 23.90 23.62
N GLN A 471 1.86 23.73 24.39
CA GLN A 471 3.23 23.79 23.89
C GLN A 471 4.01 22.62 24.47
N ALA A 472 4.06 21.52 23.74
CA ALA A 472 4.80 20.34 24.17
C ALA A 472 6.32 20.63 24.17
N GLN A 473 6.98 20.33 25.29
CA GLN A 473 8.43 20.41 25.43
C GLN A 473 9.07 19.17 24.80
N ARG A 474 9.05 19.16 23.46
CA ARG A 474 9.91 18.31 22.61
C ARG A 474 11.20 19.08 22.32
N ASP A 475 12.33 18.36 22.28
CA ASP A 475 13.61 18.87 21.78
C ASP A 475 13.85 18.46 20.33
N ALA A 476 15.04 18.77 19.78
CA ALA A 476 15.38 18.48 18.40
C ALA A 476 15.52 16.97 18.06
N THR A 477 15.53 16.06 19.05
CA THR A 477 15.66 14.61 18.79
C THR A 477 14.47 13.99 18.04
N VAL A 478 13.33 14.70 17.98
CA VAL A 478 12.18 14.30 17.14
C VAL A 478 12.39 14.57 15.64
N ILE A 479 13.41 15.36 15.28
CA ILE A 479 13.79 15.63 13.89
C ILE A 479 14.89 14.63 13.49
N ARG A 480 14.63 13.87 12.43
CA ARG A 480 15.60 12.93 11.85
C ARG A 480 16.76 13.69 11.22
N LEU A 481 17.99 13.20 11.40
CA LEU A 481 19.22 13.80 10.85
C LEU A 481 19.44 15.29 11.22
N ALA A 482 18.90 15.74 12.36
CA ALA A 482 19.07 17.11 12.83
C ALA A 482 20.51 17.42 13.22
N ASN A 483 20.95 18.64 12.92
CA ASN A 483 22.23 19.22 13.37
C ASN A 483 23.49 18.38 13.02
N LEU A 484 23.47 17.69 11.87
CA LEU A 484 24.66 17.07 11.28
C LEU A 484 25.53 18.12 10.58
N PRO A 485 26.83 17.84 10.30
CA PRO A 485 27.71 18.77 9.60
C PRO A 485 27.21 19.18 8.20
N GLU A 486 26.49 18.29 7.51
CA GLU A 486 25.89 18.56 6.20
C GLU A 486 24.47 19.14 6.24
N SER A 487 23.87 19.31 7.43
CA SER A 487 22.47 19.76 7.58
C SER A 487 22.29 21.22 7.17
N LEU A 488 21.30 21.49 6.31
CA LEU A 488 20.92 22.82 5.86
C LEU A 488 20.05 23.51 6.94
N PRO A 489 20.47 24.65 7.52
CA PRO A 489 19.69 25.33 8.54
C PRO A 489 18.35 25.83 8.00
N GLY A 490 17.26 25.48 8.68
CA GLY A 490 15.92 25.97 8.36
C GLY A 490 15.22 25.32 7.17
N ARG A 491 15.79 24.28 6.57
CA ARG A 491 15.16 23.45 5.52
C ARG A 491 14.85 22.06 6.07
N TYR A 492 13.66 21.56 5.77
CA TYR A 492 13.18 20.26 6.25
C TYR A 492 12.40 19.51 5.17
N ILE A 493 12.50 18.18 5.22
CA ILE A 493 11.74 17.22 4.42
C ILE A 493 10.68 16.61 5.35
N VAL A 494 9.42 16.57 4.92
CA VAL A 494 8.28 16.17 5.75
C VAL A 494 7.54 15.01 5.10
N GLY A 495 7.52 13.86 5.77
CA GLY A 495 6.75 12.68 5.38
C GLY A 495 5.31 12.75 5.90
N LEU A 496 4.33 12.44 5.05
CA LEU A 496 2.92 12.32 5.43
C LEU A 496 2.53 10.87 5.70
N LYS A 497 1.57 10.65 6.60
CA LYS A 497 1.00 9.32 6.83
C LYS A 497 0.19 8.85 5.63
N THR A 498 0.25 7.54 5.37
CA THR A 498 -0.26 6.88 4.17
C THR A 498 -1.76 6.56 4.22
N ASP A 499 -2.60 7.50 4.69
CA ASP A 499 -4.05 7.29 4.83
C ASP A 499 -4.88 7.68 3.58
N ALA A 500 -6.20 7.48 3.68
CA ALA A 500 -7.18 7.80 2.64
C ALA A 500 -7.36 9.32 2.42
N ALA A 501 -7.32 10.11 3.50
CA ALA A 501 -7.55 11.55 3.50
C ALA A 501 -6.35 12.34 2.97
N ALA A 502 -5.12 11.83 3.12
CA ALA A 502 -3.94 12.37 2.47
C ALA A 502 -4.00 12.16 0.94
N ARG A 503 -4.33 10.95 0.48
CA ARG A 503 -4.46 10.65 -0.97
C ARG A 503 -5.61 11.41 -1.64
N ALA A 504 -6.78 11.49 -1.01
CA ALA A 504 -7.93 12.21 -1.57
C ALA A 504 -7.73 13.73 -1.65
N ARG A 505 -6.90 14.32 -0.76
CA ARG A 505 -6.53 15.74 -0.80
C ARG A 505 -5.40 16.05 -1.79
N GLY A 506 -4.49 15.10 -2.03
CA GLY A 506 -3.23 15.34 -2.74
C GLY A 506 -2.17 16.00 -1.85
N VAL A 507 -0.89 15.69 -2.10
CA VAL A 507 0.22 16.11 -1.23
C VAL A 507 0.31 17.64 -1.12
N GLU A 508 0.09 18.35 -2.23
CA GLU A 508 0.11 19.81 -2.29
C GLU A 508 -0.84 20.47 -1.28
N ALA A 509 -2.10 20.02 -1.23
CA ALA A 509 -3.10 20.63 -0.35
C ALA A 509 -2.74 20.42 1.12
N VAL A 510 -2.31 19.20 1.49
CA VAL A 510 -1.90 18.86 2.86
C VAL A 510 -0.66 19.63 3.28
N ALA A 511 0.36 19.71 2.41
CA ALA A 511 1.59 20.46 2.65
C ALA A 511 1.30 21.96 2.90
N ARG A 512 0.47 22.57 2.05
CA ARG A 512 0.06 23.98 2.19
C ARG A 512 -0.75 24.22 3.48
N GLU A 513 -1.65 23.31 3.84
CA GLU A 513 -2.47 23.41 5.06
C GLU A 513 -1.61 23.32 6.34
N LEU A 514 -0.70 22.33 6.43
CA LEU A 514 0.24 22.14 7.55
C LEU A 514 1.20 23.31 7.74
N VAL A 515 1.80 23.78 6.64
CA VAL A 515 2.85 24.80 6.71
C VAL A 515 2.27 26.19 6.95
N ALA A 516 1.03 26.46 6.52
CA ALA A 516 0.31 27.66 6.89
C ALA A 516 -0.04 27.71 8.39
N GLN A 517 -0.42 26.57 9.00
CA GLN A 517 -0.71 26.51 10.44
C GLN A 517 0.52 26.71 11.32
N THR A 518 1.69 26.23 10.88
CA THR A 518 2.97 26.42 11.59
C THR A 518 3.63 27.78 11.28
N GLY A 519 3.27 28.45 10.18
CA GLY A 519 3.82 29.75 9.78
C GLY A 519 5.15 29.67 9.02
N GLY A 520 5.37 28.58 8.27
CA GLY A 520 6.52 28.41 7.39
C GLY A 520 6.22 28.73 5.92
N THR A 521 7.03 28.20 5.00
CA THR A 521 6.72 28.17 3.56
C THR A 521 7.03 26.81 2.93
N VAL A 522 6.11 26.30 2.09
CA VAL A 522 6.35 25.08 1.29
C VAL A 522 7.39 25.42 0.22
N SER A 523 8.43 24.62 0.12
CA SER A 523 9.56 24.83 -0.80
C SER A 523 9.41 24.02 -2.09
N GLU A 524 9.10 22.72 -1.96
CA GLU A 524 8.82 21.83 -3.09
C GLU A 524 7.79 20.76 -2.67
N ILE A 525 6.97 20.32 -3.62
CA ILE A 525 6.05 19.18 -3.46
C ILE A 525 6.56 18.09 -4.38
N PHE A 526 7.01 16.98 -3.81
CA PHE A 526 7.49 15.85 -4.62
C PHE A 526 6.29 15.10 -5.26
N PRO A 527 6.48 14.40 -6.39
CA PRO A 527 5.38 13.85 -7.18
C PRO A 527 4.40 12.97 -6.37
N ASP A 528 3.10 13.10 -6.62
CA ASP A 528 1.96 12.66 -5.76
C ASP A 528 2.02 11.29 -5.08
N ARG A 529 2.83 10.35 -5.60
CA ARG A 529 3.03 9.01 -5.02
C ARG A 529 4.01 8.98 -3.85
N SER A 530 4.84 10.01 -3.68
CA SER A 530 5.87 10.06 -2.63
C SER A 530 5.29 10.23 -1.23
N LEU A 531 4.18 10.97 -1.10
CA LEU A 531 3.64 11.46 0.17
C LEU A 531 4.66 12.28 1.00
N VAL A 532 5.59 12.96 0.32
CA VAL A 532 6.62 13.82 0.94
C VAL A 532 6.61 15.20 0.31
N PHE A 533 6.91 16.24 1.08
CA PHE A 533 7.20 17.59 0.61
C PHE A 533 8.41 18.18 1.33
N SER A 534 8.97 19.29 0.84
CA SER A 534 10.00 20.06 1.54
C SER A 534 9.48 21.45 1.93
N ALA A 535 9.96 21.98 3.05
CA ALA A 535 9.53 23.27 3.59
C ALA A 535 10.66 24.02 4.28
N SER A 536 10.57 25.35 4.22
CA SER A 536 11.40 26.26 5.02
C SER A 536 10.68 26.56 6.34
N LEU A 537 11.30 26.17 7.45
CA LEU A 537 10.76 26.25 8.82
C LEU A 537 11.87 26.72 9.79
N THR A 538 11.51 27.25 10.94
CA THR A 538 12.42 27.28 12.11
C THR A 538 12.47 25.91 12.78
N GLU A 539 13.53 25.62 13.55
CA GLU A 539 13.65 24.36 14.31
C GLU A 539 12.43 24.11 15.20
N ARG A 540 11.89 25.15 15.87
CA ARG A 540 10.66 24.99 16.68
C ARG A 540 9.44 24.63 15.84
N GLN A 541 9.25 25.25 14.68
CA GLN A 541 8.14 24.91 13.77
C GLN A 541 8.26 23.46 13.27
N ALA A 542 9.49 22.99 12.99
CA ALA A 542 9.76 21.60 12.63
C ALA A 542 9.47 20.63 13.80
N ILE A 543 9.82 20.98 15.04
CA ILE A 543 9.53 20.21 16.26
C ILE A 543 8.01 20.12 16.56
N ASP A 544 7.27 21.20 16.35
CA ASP A 544 5.81 21.20 16.51
C ASP A 544 5.16 20.33 15.40
N LEU A 545 5.58 20.49 14.14
CA LEU A 545 5.12 19.72 12.97
C LEU A 545 5.45 18.21 13.07
N ALA A 546 6.62 17.84 13.58
CA ALA A 546 7.05 16.45 13.74
C ALA A 546 6.16 15.60 14.66
N GLY A 547 5.30 16.23 15.46
CA GLY A 547 4.25 15.56 16.22
C GLY A 547 2.86 16.12 15.94
N HIS A 548 2.59 16.52 14.69
CA HIS A 548 1.25 16.70 14.14
C HIS A 548 0.68 15.33 13.70
N PRO A 549 -0.62 15.02 13.91
CA PRO A 549 -1.19 13.70 13.62
C PRO A 549 -1.02 13.19 12.18
N ASP A 550 -1.09 14.06 11.17
CA ASP A 550 -0.94 13.68 9.75
C ASP A 550 0.52 13.44 9.30
N VAL A 551 1.51 13.85 10.11
CA VAL A 551 2.94 13.76 9.77
C VAL A 551 3.49 12.42 10.23
N ALA A 552 4.21 11.72 9.36
CA ALA A 552 4.90 10.48 9.67
C ALA A 552 6.25 10.76 10.34
N ASP A 553 7.03 11.67 9.76
CA ASP A 553 8.34 12.10 10.24
C ASP A 553 8.75 13.44 9.62
N VAL A 554 9.74 14.09 10.24
CA VAL A 554 10.43 15.28 9.73
C VAL A 554 11.93 15.00 9.75
N GLU A 555 12.59 15.15 8.60
CA GLU A 555 14.04 15.05 8.43
C GLU A 555 14.60 16.45 8.17
N GLN A 556 15.73 16.81 8.78
CA GLN A 556 16.42 18.04 8.41
C GLN A 556 17.08 17.85 7.04
N ASP A 557 16.79 18.75 6.12
CA ASP A 557 17.34 18.74 4.77
C ASP A 557 18.86 18.98 4.82
N ARG A 558 19.59 18.54 3.79
CA ARG A 558 21.06 18.51 3.81
C ARG A 558 21.71 18.58 2.45
N GLU A 559 22.97 18.99 2.43
CA GLU A 559 23.79 18.90 1.22
C GLU A 559 24.16 17.44 0.94
N ILE A 560 23.80 16.95 -0.25
CA ILE A 560 24.21 15.65 -0.76
C ILE A 560 25.33 15.90 -1.77
N GLU A 561 26.58 15.76 -1.34
CA GLU A 561 27.73 15.95 -2.23
C GLU A 561 27.76 14.84 -3.30
N LEU A 562 27.68 15.26 -4.57
CA LEU A 562 27.70 14.37 -5.72
C LEU A 562 29.14 13.95 -6.03
N THR A 563 29.68 13.10 -5.14
CA THR A 563 31.04 12.57 -5.22
C THR A 563 31.19 11.65 -6.43
N ALA A 564 32.09 12.03 -7.34
CA ALA A 564 32.48 11.18 -8.47
C ALA A 564 33.22 9.93 -7.99
N SER A 565 33.17 8.85 -8.78
CA SER A 565 33.66 7.49 -8.46
C SER A 565 35.06 7.44 -7.83
N ALA A 566 35.12 7.54 -6.50
CA ALA A 566 36.34 7.45 -5.73
C ALA A 566 36.51 6.03 -5.17
N GLY A 567 37.75 5.54 -5.19
CA GLY A 567 38.16 4.38 -4.42
C GLY A 567 38.09 4.61 -2.91
N GLY A 568 38.21 3.54 -2.15
CA GLY A 568 38.11 3.57 -0.69
C GLY A 568 38.87 2.43 -0.02
N VAL A 569 38.80 2.39 1.32
CA VAL A 569 39.50 1.38 2.15
C VAL A 569 38.50 0.69 3.07
N GLN A 570 38.38 -0.63 2.95
CA GLN A 570 37.69 -1.46 3.92
C GLN A 570 38.64 -1.81 5.07
N GLN A 571 38.27 -1.46 6.29
CA GLN A 571 38.93 -1.93 7.51
C GLN A 571 38.37 -3.30 7.93
N GLY A 572 39.21 -4.17 8.50
CA GLY A 572 38.80 -5.52 8.90
C GLY A 572 38.44 -6.41 7.70
N ALA A 573 39.18 -6.27 6.60
CA ALA A 573 38.96 -7.02 5.38
C ALA A 573 39.16 -8.53 5.57
N PRO A 574 38.35 -9.38 4.90
CA PRO A 574 38.63 -10.81 4.82
C PRO A 574 39.93 -11.04 4.05
N TRP A 575 40.66 -12.10 4.40
CA TRP A 575 42.03 -12.33 3.89
C TRP A 575 42.14 -12.38 2.36
N GLY A 576 41.07 -12.77 1.65
CA GLY A 576 41.05 -12.83 0.19
C GLY A 576 40.99 -11.46 -0.50
N LEU A 577 40.49 -10.43 0.18
CA LEU A 577 40.53 -9.04 -0.31
C LEU A 577 41.88 -8.40 0.04
N ASP A 578 42.25 -8.46 1.32
CA ASP A 578 43.52 -8.04 1.94
C ASP A 578 44.78 -8.58 1.22
N HIS A 579 44.71 -9.79 0.65
CA HIS A 579 45.82 -10.35 -0.11
C HIS A 579 45.86 -9.97 -1.60
N ILE A 580 44.77 -9.42 -2.18
CA ILE A 580 44.80 -8.97 -3.58
C ILE A 580 45.21 -7.51 -3.71
N ASP A 581 45.19 -6.68 -2.66
CA ASP A 581 45.80 -5.34 -2.69
C ASP A 581 47.16 -5.27 -1.95
N GLN A 582 47.56 -6.31 -1.20
CA GLN A 582 48.89 -6.38 -0.56
C GLN A 582 49.82 -7.49 -1.12
N ARG A 583 50.95 -7.09 -1.71
CA ARG A 583 51.94 -7.98 -2.38
C ARG A 583 52.80 -8.86 -1.45
N THR A 584 52.82 -8.55 -0.15
CA THR A 584 53.72 -9.18 0.85
C THR A 584 52.95 -9.72 2.05
N LEU A 585 53.63 -10.46 2.93
CA LEU A 585 53.11 -10.90 4.23
C LEU A 585 53.98 -10.28 5.35
N PRO A 586 53.44 -10.04 6.56
CA PRO A 586 52.07 -10.32 7.00
C PRO A 586 51.04 -9.40 6.35
N LEU A 587 49.80 -9.87 6.28
CA LEU A 587 48.62 -9.10 5.89
C LEU A 587 48.27 -8.04 6.95
N ASP A 588 47.73 -6.89 6.53
CA ASP A 588 47.44 -5.75 7.41
C ASP A 588 45.97 -5.64 7.85
N GLY A 589 45.07 -6.38 7.20
CA GLY A 589 43.64 -6.41 7.51
C GLY A 589 42.83 -5.28 6.87
N MET A 590 43.39 -4.58 5.88
CA MET A 590 42.69 -3.59 5.06
C MET A 590 42.41 -4.14 3.66
N TYR A 591 41.54 -3.48 2.89
CA TYR A 591 41.41 -3.70 1.44
C TYR A 591 41.10 -2.38 0.74
N HIS A 592 42.01 -1.95 -0.13
CA HIS A 592 41.97 -0.69 -0.85
C HIS A 592 41.53 -0.92 -2.30
N TYR A 593 40.35 -0.43 -2.66
CA TYR A 593 39.78 -0.54 -4.00
C TYR A 593 39.88 0.81 -4.74
N PRO A 594 40.30 0.85 -6.03
CA PRO A 594 40.55 2.11 -6.76
C PRO A 594 39.28 2.81 -7.26
N ASN A 595 38.18 2.06 -7.38
CA ASN A 595 36.81 2.52 -7.67
C ASN A 595 35.84 1.45 -7.12
N VAL A 596 34.53 1.61 -7.33
CA VAL A 596 33.50 0.67 -6.86
C VAL A 596 32.79 -0.10 -7.98
N ALA A 597 33.07 0.18 -9.25
CA ALA A 597 32.45 -0.47 -10.42
C ALA A 597 30.93 -0.26 -10.63
N THR A 598 30.35 0.86 -10.15
CA THR A 598 28.92 1.18 -10.29
C THR A 598 28.42 1.15 -11.75
N ALA A 599 29.27 1.42 -12.74
CA ALA A 599 28.90 1.42 -14.16
C ALA A 599 28.95 0.04 -14.84
N VAL A 600 29.39 -1.02 -14.15
CA VAL A 600 29.74 -2.31 -14.77
C VAL A 600 28.77 -3.42 -14.38
N HIS A 601 28.51 -4.33 -15.33
CA HIS A 601 27.55 -5.43 -15.21
C HIS A 601 28.26 -6.80 -15.15
N ALA A 602 28.22 -7.45 -14.00
CA ALA A 602 28.76 -8.79 -13.78
C ALA A 602 27.66 -9.87 -13.89
N TYR A 603 27.76 -10.73 -14.90
CA TYR A 603 26.83 -11.82 -15.16
C TYR A 603 27.32 -13.12 -14.51
N VAL A 604 26.51 -13.68 -13.60
CA VAL A 604 26.88 -14.82 -12.75
C VAL A 604 26.16 -16.08 -13.21
N LEU A 605 26.88 -16.98 -13.90
CA LEU A 605 26.32 -18.21 -14.47
C LEU A 605 26.44 -19.37 -13.46
N ASP A 606 25.42 -19.56 -12.64
CA ASP A 606 25.52 -20.40 -11.44
C ASP A 606 24.15 -20.98 -10.97
N THR A 607 23.97 -21.25 -9.67
CA THR A 607 22.76 -21.81 -9.04
C THR A 607 21.63 -20.80 -8.81
N GLY A 608 21.86 -19.53 -9.16
CA GLY A 608 21.00 -18.38 -8.88
C GLY A 608 21.69 -17.38 -7.93
N ILE A 609 21.01 -16.32 -7.54
CA ILE A 609 21.45 -15.40 -6.46
C ILE A 609 20.23 -15.15 -5.57
N ARG A 610 20.39 -15.21 -4.23
CA ARG A 610 19.35 -14.78 -3.30
C ARG A 610 19.14 -13.27 -3.40
N SER A 611 18.05 -12.80 -4.01
CA SER A 611 17.93 -11.37 -4.36
C SER A 611 17.78 -10.45 -3.15
N THR A 612 17.31 -10.99 -2.03
CA THR A 612 17.00 -10.26 -0.78
C THR A 612 18.19 -10.16 0.19
N GLN A 613 19.33 -10.79 -0.09
CA GLN A 613 20.51 -10.80 0.77
C GLN A 613 21.11 -9.39 0.92
N ALA A 614 21.19 -8.89 2.15
CA ALA A 614 21.55 -7.52 2.49
C ALA A 614 22.92 -7.08 1.96
N ASP A 615 23.88 -8.00 1.86
CA ASP A 615 25.21 -7.69 1.32
C ASP A 615 25.17 -7.32 -0.18
N LEU A 616 24.16 -7.81 -0.91
CA LEU A 616 23.91 -7.57 -2.32
C LEU A 616 22.77 -6.56 -2.57
N ALA A 617 22.08 -6.12 -1.51
CA ALA A 617 20.84 -5.36 -1.62
C ALA A 617 20.99 -4.10 -2.47
N GLY A 618 20.06 -3.92 -3.42
CA GLY A 618 20.07 -2.80 -4.35
C GLY A 618 20.98 -2.95 -5.58
N ARG A 619 21.69 -4.08 -5.76
CA ARG A 619 22.62 -4.32 -6.90
C ARG A 619 22.19 -5.39 -7.89
N ILE A 620 21.25 -6.24 -7.50
CA ILE A 620 20.73 -7.29 -8.37
C ILE A 620 20.03 -6.65 -9.58
N GLY A 621 20.46 -7.02 -10.78
CA GLY A 621 19.87 -6.62 -12.06
C GLY A 621 18.90 -7.67 -12.60
N ASN A 622 18.47 -7.49 -13.86
CA ASN A 622 17.66 -8.50 -14.54
C ASN A 622 18.46 -9.80 -14.75
N GLY A 623 17.77 -10.95 -14.73
CA GLY A 623 18.37 -12.27 -14.89
C GLY A 623 17.50 -13.24 -15.67
N ILE A 624 17.96 -14.49 -15.80
CA ILE A 624 17.23 -15.58 -16.43
C ILE A 624 17.53 -16.93 -15.76
N ASN A 625 16.55 -17.82 -15.76
CA ASN A 625 16.73 -19.23 -15.41
C ASN A 625 16.50 -20.12 -16.62
N THR A 626 17.56 -20.85 -16.98
CA THR A 626 17.67 -21.64 -18.22
C THR A 626 17.62 -23.14 -17.97
N THR A 627 17.27 -23.55 -16.75
CA THR A 627 17.19 -24.97 -16.34
C THR A 627 16.00 -25.71 -16.94
N GLY A 628 15.00 -24.99 -17.45
CA GLY A 628 13.82 -25.53 -18.11
C GLY A 628 13.57 -24.88 -19.47
N ILE A 629 12.62 -25.45 -20.22
CA ILE A 629 12.11 -24.92 -21.49
C ILE A 629 10.57 -24.87 -21.37
N PRO A 630 9.93 -23.68 -21.49
CA PRO A 630 10.54 -22.36 -21.67
C PRO A 630 11.41 -21.93 -20.48
N SER A 631 12.31 -20.97 -20.73
CA SER A 631 13.10 -20.32 -19.68
C SER A 631 12.21 -19.56 -18.69
N GLN A 632 12.64 -19.51 -17.44
CA GLN A 632 11.90 -18.93 -16.33
C GLN A 632 12.54 -17.62 -15.83
N THR A 633 11.76 -16.80 -15.14
CA THR A 633 12.22 -15.55 -14.49
C THR A 633 12.63 -15.73 -13.02
N ASP A 634 12.31 -16.86 -12.39
CA ASP A 634 12.83 -17.21 -11.05
C ASP A 634 14.34 -17.48 -11.12
N THR A 635 15.14 -16.53 -10.63
CA THR A 635 16.60 -16.62 -10.56
C THR A 635 17.13 -16.85 -9.16
N GLU A 636 16.28 -17.16 -8.17
CA GLU A 636 16.71 -17.34 -6.78
C GLU A 636 17.68 -18.51 -6.65
N ASP A 637 18.62 -18.39 -5.71
CA ASP A 637 19.67 -19.40 -5.51
C ASP A 637 19.12 -20.64 -4.79
N CYS A 638 19.14 -21.78 -5.48
CA CYS A 638 18.64 -23.03 -4.91
C CYS A 638 19.68 -23.83 -4.10
N ALA A 639 20.95 -23.40 -4.01
CA ALA A 639 22.03 -24.17 -3.35
C ALA A 639 23.09 -23.36 -2.56
N GLY A 640 23.18 -22.05 -2.76
CA GLY A 640 24.09 -21.15 -2.06
C GLY A 640 25.43 -20.91 -2.73
N HIS A 641 25.71 -21.55 -3.85
CA HIS A 641 26.97 -21.39 -4.57
C HIS A 641 27.00 -20.05 -5.33
N GLY A 642 25.97 -19.76 -6.13
CA GLY A 642 25.88 -18.52 -6.89
C GLY A 642 25.75 -17.25 -6.02
N THR A 643 25.09 -17.32 -4.87
CA THR A 643 25.05 -16.21 -3.89
C THR A 643 26.43 -15.96 -3.27
N HIS A 644 27.17 -17.03 -2.93
CA HIS A 644 28.53 -16.92 -2.40
C HIS A 644 29.49 -16.30 -3.44
N VAL A 645 29.43 -16.79 -4.68
CA VAL A 645 30.15 -16.27 -5.84
C VAL A 645 29.82 -14.80 -6.09
N ALA A 646 28.53 -14.43 -6.14
CA ALA A 646 28.10 -13.04 -6.34
C ALA A 646 28.55 -12.11 -5.21
N GLY A 647 28.59 -12.59 -3.96
CA GLY A 647 29.14 -11.83 -2.84
C GLY A 647 30.63 -11.54 -2.96
N ILE A 648 31.44 -12.45 -3.52
CA ILE A 648 32.87 -12.21 -3.79
C ILE A 648 33.06 -11.19 -4.93
N ILE A 649 32.15 -11.15 -5.91
CA ILE A 649 32.21 -10.15 -6.98
C ILE A 649 31.79 -8.76 -6.46
N GLY A 650 30.60 -8.64 -5.85
CA GLY A 650 29.91 -7.35 -5.64
C GLY A 650 29.25 -7.11 -4.28
N GLY A 651 29.57 -7.92 -3.27
CA GLY A 651 29.12 -7.73 -1.89
C GLY A 651 29.72 -6.49 -1.21
N ARG A 652 28.96 -5.82 -0.33
CA ARG A 652 29.47 -4.68 0.48
C ARG A 652 30.63 -5.13 1.37
N GLN A 653 30.40 -6.16 2.19
CA GLN A 653 31.37 -6.71 3.12
C GLN A 653 32.36 -7.64 2.43
N TRP A 654 31.89 -8.48 1.49
CA TRP A 654 32.67 -9.60 0.97
C TRP A 654 33.25 -9.40 -0.44
N GLY A 655 32.78 -8.39 -1.18
CA GLY A 655 33.09 -8.24 -2.61
C GLY A 655 34.37 -7.49 -2.94
N VAL A 656 34.92 -7.76 -4.12
CA VAL A 656 36.04 -7.01 -4.72
C VAL A 656 35.56 -5.68 -5.31
N ALA A 657 34.51 -5.72 -6.14
CA ALA A 657 33.97 -4.57 -6.88
C ALA A 657 32.71 -4.04 -6.20
N LYS A 658 32.91 -3.16 -5.22
CA LYS A 658 31.96 -2.87 -4.12
C LYS A 658 30.57 -2.37 -4.50
N ASP A 659 30.31 -1.97 -5.75
CA ASP A 659 29.01 -1.50 -6.23
C ASP A 659 28.59 -1.99 -7.64
N VAL A 660 29.28 -3.00 -8.17
CA VAL A 660 28.98 -3.63 -9.47
C VAL A 660 27.55 -4.19 -9.56
N ARG A 661 26.93 -4.08 -10.74
CA ARG A 661 25.59 -4.63 -11.02
C ARG A 661 25.65 -6.13 -11.23
N LEU A 662 24.94 -6.90 -10.41
CA LEU A 662 25.01 -8.37 -10.40
C LEU A 662 23.80 -8.97 -11.13
N HIS A 663 24.03 -9.69 -12.22
CA HIS A 663 22.99 -10.28 -13.06
C HIS A 663 22.94 -11.80 -12.90
N PRO A 664 21.91 -12.37 -12.26
CA PRO A 664 21.83 -13.81 -12.01
C PRO A 664 21.41 -14.58 -13.27
N VAL A 665 22.25 -15.52 -13.70
CA VAL A 665 21.99 -16.41 -14.83
C VAL A 665 21.97 -17.84 -14.30
N ARG A 666 20.80 -18.30 -13.86
CA ARG A 666 20.63 -19.62 -13.23
C ARG A 666 20.69 -20.72 -14.29
N VAL A 667 21.82 -21.43 -14.33
CA VAL A 667 22.11 -22.54 -15.26
C VAL A 667 22.10 -23.90 -14.57
N PHE A 668 22.21 -23.94 -13.24
CA PHE A 668 22.08 -25.14 -12.42
C PHE A 668 20.67 -25.29 -11.82
N TYR A 669 20.17 -26.52 -11.83
CA TYR A 669 18.97 -26.94 -11.10
C TYR A 669 19.34 -27.76 -9.87
N CYS A 670 18.47 -27.70 -8.87
CA CYS A 670 18.60 -28.38 -7.60
C CYS A 670 17.44 -29.35 -7.41
N TYR A 671 17.70 -30.54 -6.88
CA TYR A 671 16.69 -31.57 -6.61
C TYR A 671 17.14 -32.49 -5.48
N VAL A 672 16.18 -33.11 -4.78
CA VAL A 672 16.48 -34.26 -3.91
C VAL A 672 16.41 -35.52 -4.77
N ASP A 673 17.46 -36.32 -4.74
CA ASP A 673 17.53 -37.56 -5.53
C ASP A 673 16.70 -38.67 -4.85
N PRO A 674 15.67 -39.23 -5.52
CA PRO A 674 14.81 -40.24 -4.92
C PRO A 674 15.52 -41.58 -4.63
N ALA A 675 16.73 -41.81 -5.15
CA ALA A 675 17.47 -43.05 -4.93
C ALA A 675 18.30 -43.06 -3.63
N ASP A 676 18.73 -41.90 -3.13
CA ASP A 676 19.54 -41.81 -1.89
C ASP A 676 19.10 -40.71 -0.90
N GLY A 677 18.04 -39.96 -1.23
CA GLY A 677 17.48 -38.90 -0.40
C GLY A 677 18.34 -37.64 -0.28
N ARG A 678 19.41 -37.52 -1.09
CA ARG A 678 20.37 -36.41 -0.97
C ARG A 678 20.02 -35.27 -1.91
N PHE A 679 20.19 -34.05 -1.42
CA PHE A 679 20.18 -32.85 -2.23
C PHE A 679 21.34 -32.87 -3.24
N LYS A 680 21.05 -32.60 -4.51
CA LYS A 680 22.01 -32.62 -5.63
C LYS A 680 21.78 -31.41 -6.54
N VAL A 681 22.89 -30.87 -7.02
CA VAL A 681 22.97 -29.70 -7.91
C VAL A 681 23.56 -30.16 -9.24
N LYS A 682 22.92 -29.82 -10.36
CA LYS A 682 23.38 -30.19 -11.72
C LYS A 682 23.08 -29.08 -12.72
N ALA A 683 23.92 -28.95 -13.75
CA ALA A 683 23.63 -28.16 -14.94
C ALA A 683 23.63 -29.08 -16.17
N THR A 684 23.16 -28.57 -17.30
CA THR A 684 23.32 -29.22 -18.60
C THR A 684 24.18 -28.34 -19.51
N ALA A 685 24.87 -28.95 -20.48
CA ALA A 685 25.53 -28.23 -21.56
C ALA A 685 24.59 -27.19 -22.23
N SER A 686 23.32 -27.59 -22.43
CA SER A 686 22.27 -26.76 -23.01
C SER A 686 21.83 -25.58 -22.13
N SER A 687 21.77 -25.72 -20.80
CA SER A 687 21.44 -24.59 -19.92
C SER A 687 22.59 -23.58 -19.87
N VAL A 688 23.85 -24.04 -19.89
CA VAL A 688 25.02 -23.15 -19.99
C VAL A 688 25.07 -22.42 -21.35
N GLU A 689 24.93 -23.14 -22.48
CA GLU A 689 24.86 -22.50 -23.81
C GLU A 689 23.68 -21.50 -23.92
N HIS A 690 22.52 -21.83 -23.35
CA HIS A 690 21.36 -20.93 -23.35
C HIS A 690 21.59 -19.70 -22.47
N GLY A 691 22.20 -19.87 -21.29
CA GLY A 691 22.55 -18.77 -20.38
C GLY A 691 23.50 -17.78 -21.05
N VAL A 692 24.60 -18.25 -21.64
CA VAL A 692 25.55 -17.38 -22.35
C VAL A 692 24.88 -16.69 -23.55
N ARG A 693 24.05 -17.40 -24.32
CA ARG A 693 23.31 -16.79 -25.45
C ARG A 693 22.32 -15.72 -25.00
N TRP A 694 21.70 -15.84 -23.83
CA TRP A 694 20.88 -14.78 -23.26
C TRP A 694 21.73 -13.56 -22.89
N VAL A 695 22.87 -13.75 -22.21
CA VAL A 695 23.77 -12.64 -21.88
C VAL A 695 24.19 -11.88 -23.14
N ILE A 696 24.64 -12.58 -24.20
CA ILE A 696 25.02 -11.95 -25.47
C ILE A 696 23.85 -11.13 -26.07
N ALA A 697 22.61 -11.61 -25.96
CA ALA A 697 21.43 -10.96 -26.52
C ALA A 697 20.89 -9.78 -25.67
N SER A 698 21.24 -9.70 -24.38
CA SER A 698 20.76 -8.65 -23.46
C SER A 698 21.87 -8.06 -22.57
N VAL A 699 23.09 -7.95 -23.11
CA VAL A 699 24.25 -7.41 -22.38
C VAL A 699 24.11 -5.89 -22.21
N GLN A 700 24.12 -5.44 -20.96
CA GLN A 700 24.39 -4.04 -20.60
C GLN A 700 25.90 -3.89 -20.42
N ARG A 701 26.52 -2.79 -20.89
CA ARG A 701 27.97 -2.64 -21.00
C ARG A 701 28.47 -1.40 -20.24
N PRO A 702 29.69 -1.42 -19.64
CA PRO A 702 30.67 -2.52 -19.66
C PRO A 702 30.23 -3.79 -18.92
N ALA A 703 30.78 -4.95 -19.29
CA ALA A 703 30.32 -6.25 -18.79
C ALA A 703 31.45 -7.24 -18.55
N VAL A 704 31.24 -8.15 -17.60
CA VAL A 704 32.07 -9.36 -17.39
C VAL A 704 31.17 -10.57 -17.11
N ILE A 705 31.55 -11.74 -17.60
CA ILE A 705 30.90 -13.01 -17.30
C ILE A 705 31.76 -13.79 -16.30
N ASN A 706 31.19 -14.23 -15.19
CA ASN A 706 31.82 -15.18 -14.27
C ASN A 706 31.16 -16.57 -14.40
N MET A 707 31.98 -17.58 -14.70
CA MET A 707 31.60 -18.99 -14.79
C MET A 707 32.39 -19.81 -13.76
N SER A 708 31.89 -19.87 -12.53
CA SER A 708 32.43 -20.67 -11.42
C SER A 708 32.12 -22.17 -11.56
N LEU A 709 32.07 -22.67 -12.80
CA LEU A 709 31.66 -24.02 -13.20
C LEU A 709 32.66 -24.64 -14.18
N GLY A 710 32.60 -25.97 -14.33
CA GLY A 710 33.35 -26.70 -15.35
C GLY A 710 33.03 -28.19 -15.37
N ALA A 711 33.52 -28.88 -16.40
CA ALA A 711 33.39 -30.33 -16.57
C ALA A 711 34.67 -30.90 -17.21
N PHE A 712 35.06 -32.11 -16.82
CA PHE A 712 36.17 -32.82 -17.45
C PHE A 712 35.81 -33.16 -18.91
N ALA A 713 36.66 -32.74 -19.84
CA ALA A 713 36.47 -32.77 -21.28
C ALA A 713 37.56 -33.54 -22.04
N GLY A 714 38.77 -33.64 -21.46
CA GLY A 714 39.96 -34.07 -22.20
C GLY A 714 40.40 -33.03 -23.23
N SER A 715 41.05 -33.45 -24.30
CA SER A 715 41.73 -32.55 -25.25
C SER A 715 40.88 -32.05 -26.44
N GLY A 716 39.54 -32.02 -26.35
CA GLY A 716 38.67 -31.72 -27.50
C GLY A 716 37.57 -30.69 -27.19
N PRO A 717 37.11 -29.92 -28.20
CA PRO A 717 36.11 -28.85 -28.01
C PRO A 717 34.74 -29.37 -27.56
N THR A 718 34.17 -28.72 -26.57
CA THR A 718 32.84 -28.99 -26.03
C THR A 718 31.85 -27.84 -26.29
N SER A 719 30.59 -28.06 -25.90
CA SER A 719 29.57 -27.04 -25.79
C SER A 719 29.94 -25.85 -24.90
N LEU A 720 30.68 -26.09 -23.81
CA LEU A 720 31.04 -25.03 -22.85
C LEU A 720 32.07 -24.08 -23.48
N ASP A 721 33.04 -24.62 -24.22
CA ASP A 721 34.05 -23.83 -24.93
C ASP A 721 33.42 -23.03 -26.07
N ARG A 722 32.45 -23.61 -26.80
CA ARG A 722 31.66 -22.87 -27.80
C ARG A 722 30.84 -21.75 -27.17
N ALA A 723 30.27 -21.97 -25.98
CA ALA A 723 29.52 -20.94 -25.27
C ALA A 723 30.44 -19.76 -24.93
N VAL A 724 31.56 -20.03 -24.25
CA VAL A 724 32.55 -19.01 -23.86
C VAL A 724 33.09 -18.28 -25.09
N LYS A 725 33.52 -19.00 -26.13
CA LYS A 725 33.97 -18.39 -27.40
C LYS A 725 32.92 -17.51 -28.08
N SER A 726 31.64 -17.80 -27.90
CA SER A 726 30.56 -16.95 -28.43
C SER A 726 30.46 -15.62 -27.68
N ALA A 727 30.79 -15.60 -26.38
CA ALA A 727 30.82 -14.39 -25.56
C ALA A 727 32.08 -13.56 -25.81
N THR A 728 33.26 -14.19 -25.89
CA THR A 728 34.52 -13.47 -26.18
C THR A 728 34.51 -12.87 -27.58
N ALA A 729 34.04 -13.61 -28.59
CA ALA A 729 33.81 -13.08 -29.94
C ALA A 729 32.70 -12.02 -30.02
N SER A 730 31.87 -11.89 -28.98
CA SER A 730 30.93 -10.77 -28.79
C SER A 730 31.57 -9.59 -28.02
N GLY A 731 32.88 -9.62 -27.76
CA GLY A 731 33.58 -8.61 -26.96
C GLY A 731 33.11 -8.56 -25.51
N ILE A 732 32.84 -9.71 -24.89
CA ILE A 732 32.51 -9.81 -23.46
C ILE A 732 33.61 -10.64 -22.78
N PRO A 733 34.41 -10.06 -21.87
CA PRO A 733 35.38 -10.80 -21.05
C PRO A 733 34.71 -11.93 -20.26
N VAL A 734 35.33 -13.11 -20.28
CA VAL A 734 34.85 -14.29 -19.54
C VAL A 734 35.93 -14.75 -18.56
N VAL A 735 35.55 -14.87 -17.29
CA VAL A 735 36.38 -15.42 -16.22
C VAL A 735 35.86 -16.80 -15.83
N VAL A 736 36.74 -17.80 -15.84
CA VAL A 736 36.37 -19.21 -15.64
C VAL A 736 37.21 -19.86 -14.54
N ALA A 737 36.62 -20.81 -13.84
CA ALA A 737 37.31 -21.59 -12.82
C ALA A 737 38.15 -22.73 -13.47
N ALA A 738 39.43 -22.86 -13.11
CA ALA A 738 40.33 -23.92 -13.62
C ALA A 738 39.90 -25.36 -13.26
N GLY A 739 38.93 -25.51 -12.35
CA GLY A 739 38.40 -26.78 -11.87
C GLY A 739 39.10 -27.28 -10.61
N ASN A 740 38.44 -28.21 -9.92
CA ASN A 740 38.93 -28.84 -8.71
C ASN A 740 39.01 -30.35 -8.89
N ARG A 741 39.93 -31.00 -8.16
CA ARG A 741 40.13 -32.45 -8.09
C ARG A 741 38.80 -33.19 -8.00
N ARG A 742 38.57 -34.11 -8.95
CA ARG A 742 37.32 -34.88 -9.03
C ARG A 742 37.11 -35.78 -7.80
N PRO A 743 35.87 -35.95 -7.31
CA PRO A 743 35.58 -36.87 -6.22
C PRO A 743 36.10 -38.29 -6.48
N GLY A 744 36.85 -38.83 -5.51
CA GLY A 744 37.45 -40.17 -5.59
C GLY A 744 38.84 -40.24 -6.24
N GLN A 745 39.39 -39.14 -6.77
CA GLN A 745 40.77 -39.10 -7.27
C GLN A 745 41.78 -38.67 -6.20
N GLN A 746 43.03 -39.11 -6.36
CA GLN A 746 44.12 -38.87 -5.40
C GLN A 746 44.81 -37.52 -5.65
N SER A 747 45.15 -37.20 -6.91
CA SER A 747 45.69 -35.91 -7.35
C SER A 747 44.62 -35.04 -8.02
N ALA A 748 44.87 -33.74 -8.13
CA ALA A 748 44.11 -32.87 -9.03
C ALA A 748 44.43 -33.17 -10.51
N ASP A 749 43.64 -32.60 -11.41
CA ASP A 749 43.80 -32.73 -12.86
C ASP A 749 44.57 -31.53 -13.46
N ASP A 750 45.03 -31.67 -14.70
CA ASP A 750 45.45 -30.52 -15.52
C ASP A 750 44.20 -29.75 -15.98
N ALA A 751 44.19 -28.43 -15.79
CA ALA A 751 43.12 -27.53 -16.23
C ALA A 751 42.89 -27.62 -17.74
N CYS A 752 43.90 -28.00 -18.52
CA CYS A 752 43.80 -28.23 -19.95
C CYS A 752 42.93 -29.44 -20.36
N ASP A 753 42.51 -30.30 -19.43
CA ASP A 753 41.53 -31.37 -19.65
C ASP A 753 40.10 -30.99 -19.18
N VAL A 754 39.85 -29.73 -18.83
CA VAL A 754 38.58 -29.24 -18.27
C VAL A 754 37.97 -28.13 -19.14
N ALA A 755 36.70 -28.27 -19.53
CA ALA A 755 35.94 -27.21 -20.18
C ALA A 755 35.18 -26.37 -19.13
N PRO A 756 35.13 -25.03 -19.23
CA PRO A 756 35.71 -24.19 -20.29
C PRO A 756 37.16 -23.73 -20.05
N ALA A 757 37.82 -24.19 -18.98
CA ALA A 757 39.20 -23.78 -18.61
C ALA A 757 40.24 -24.00 -19.72
N HIS A 758 40.03 -24.99 -20.60
CA HIS A 758 40.91 -25.28 -21.73
C HIS A 758 40.53 -24.58 -23.05
N ALA A 759 39.50 -23.71 -23.06
CA ALA A 759 38.93 -23.15 -24.29
C ALA A 759 39.96 -22.44 -25.18
N ASP A 760 40.87 -21.66 -24.59
CA ASP A 760 41.92 -20.96 -25.32
C ASP A 760 42.95 -21.90 -25.94
N ARG A 761 43.36 -22.97 -25.23
CA ARG A 761 44.17 -24.06 -25.81
C ARG A 761 43.44 -24.79 -26.94
N VAL A 762 42.13 -24.97 -26.82
CA VAL A 762 41.29 -25.67 -27.80
C VAL A 762 41.09 -24.86 -29.09
N TYR A 763 41.02 -23.52 -28.98
CA TYR A 763 40.76 -22.64 -30.12
C TYR A 763 41.97 -21.83 -30.62
N ALA A 764 43.12 -21.93 -29.94
CA ALA A 764 44.28 -21.06 -30.13
C ALA A 764 43.93 -19.57 -29.99
N THR A 765 43.18 -19.23 -28.95
CA THR A 765 42.82 -17.87 -28.53
C THR A 765 43.55 -17.49 -27.23
N ASP A 766 43.47 -16.22 -26.84
CA ASP A 766 44.00 -15.65 -25.59
C ASP A 766 42.93 -14.66 -25.06
N GLU A 767 41.73 -15.20 -24.82
CA GLU A 767 40.48 -14.45 -24.62
C GLU A 767 39.72 -14.83 -23.34
N VAL A 768 40.10 -15.93 -22.67
CA VAL A 768 39.37 -16.54 -21.55
C VAL A 768 40.26 -16.56 -20.32
N ILE A 769 39.86 -15.83 -19.28
CA ILE A 769 40.67 -15.67 -18.06
C ILE A 769 40.45 -16.88 -17.15
N THR A 770 41.38 -17.84 -17.15
CA THR A 770 41.26 -19.08 -16.38
C THR A 770 41.98 -19.00 -15.04
N VAL A 771 41.24 -19.27 -13.95
CA VAL A 771 41.66 -18.92 -12.58
C VAL A 771 41.90 -20.13 -11.69
N GLY A 772 43.13 -20.24 -11.16
CA GLY A 772 43.55 -21.23 -10.17
C GLY A 772 43.34 -20.76 -8.72
N ASN A 773 43.14 -21.70 -7.80
CA ASN A 773 42.92 -21.42 -6.36
C ASN A 773 44.24 -21.49 -5.56
N MET A 774 44.55 -20.40 -4.88
CA MET A 774 45.61 -20.32 -3.87
C MET A 774 45.08 -20.15 -2.43
N ASN A 775 45.90 -20.53 -1.46
CA ASN A 775 45.64 -20.38 -0.02
C ASN A 775 46.47 -19.23 0.61
N LYS A 776 46.15 -18.88 1.87
CA LYS A 776 46.78 -17.79 2.64
C LYS A 776 48.29 -18.00 2.91
N GLN A 777 48.85 -19.16 2.54
CA GLN A 777 50.26 -19.51 2.71
C GLN A 777 51.07 -19.38 1.40
N LEU A 778 50.55 -18.67 0.38
CA LEU A 778 51.22 -18.48 -0.92
C LEU A 778 51.54 -19.82 -1.63
N SER A 779 50.57 -20.74 -1.62
CA SER A 779 50.66 -22.02 -2.36
C SER A 779 49.34 -22.33 -3.06
N ARG A 780 49.40 -23.10 -4.15
CA ARG A 780 48.23 -23.73 -4.75
C ARG A 780 47.51 -24.56 -3.68
N ASP A 781 46.18 -24.46 -3.62
CA ASP A 781 45.42 -25.41 -2.81
C ASP A 781 45.48 -26.81 -3.44
N PRO A 782 45.77 -27.89 -2.69
CA PRO A 782 45.90 -29.25 -3.25
C PRO A 782 44.66 -29.77 -4.00
N SER A 783 43.47 -29.18 -3.78
CA SER A 783 42.25 -29.47 -4.54
C SER A 783 42.10 -28.68 -5.83
N SER A 784 42.82 -27.56 -6.02
CA SER A 784 42.87 -26.83 -7.29
C SER A 784 43.55 -27.67 -8.38
N ASN A 785 43.00 -27.64 -9.58
CA ASN A 785 43.74 -28.04 -10.78
C ASN A 785 44.96 -27.13 -11.01
N TYR A 786 45.86 -27.58 -11.87
CA TYR A 786 47.13 -26.93 -12.22
C TYR A 786 47.33 -26.95 -13.75
N GLY A 787 48.49 -26.52 -14.25
CA GLY A 787 48.88 -26.68 -15.66
C GLY A 787 48.81 -25.39 -16.48
N THR A 788 49.21 -25.48 -17.74
CA THR A 788 49.47 -24.31 -18.61
C THR A 788 48.23 -23.57 -19.10
N CYS A 789 47.03 -24.10 -18.84
CA CYS A 789 45.76 -23.44 -19.19
C CYS A 789 45.21 -22.55 -18.05
N ILE A 790 46.03 -22.20 -17.06
CA ILE A 790 45.69 -21.22 -16.00
C ILE A 790 46.46 -19.93 -16.30
N ASP A 791 45.77 -18.79 -16.32
CA ASP A 791 46.39 -17.48 -16.51
C ASP A 791 46.92 -16.90 -15.19
N ILE A 792 46.11 -17.02 -14.14
CA ILE A 792 46.27 -16.25 -12.91
C ILE A 792 45.72 -17.03 -11.71
N TRP A 793 46.33 -16.78 -10.55
CA TRP A 793 45.96 -17.39 -9.27
C TRP A 793 45.29 -16.36 -8.37
N ALA A 794 44.19 -16.74 -7.73
CA ALA A 794 43.46 -15.88 -6.81
C ALA A 794 43.02 -16.61 -5.53
N PRO A 795 42.76 -15.88 -4.42
CA PRO A 795 42.27 -16.46 -3.18
C PRO A 795 41.00 -17.30 -3.37
N GLY A 796 41.08 -18.60 -3.10
CA GLY A 796 39.93 -19.50 -3.24
C GLY A 796 39.77 -20.48 -2.08
N THR A 797 40.54 -20.34 -0.98
CA THR A 797 40.57 -21.32 0.11
C THR A 797 40.08 -20.74 1.44
N ALA A 798 38.99 -21.28 1.98
CA ALA A 798 38.30 -20.74 3.15
C ALA A 798 37.96 -19.24 2.97
N ILE A 799 37.23 -18.93 1.89
CA ILE A 799 36.75 -17.59 1.57
C ILE A 799 35.38 -17.35 2.22
N PRO A 800 35.23 -16.36 3.12
CA PRO A 800 33.93 -15.92 3.62
C PRO A 800 33.20 -15.08 2.56
N SER A 801 31.91 -15.35 2.37
CA SER A 801 31.01 -14.54 1.56
C SER A 801 29.56 -14.70 2.04
N ALA A 802 28.62 -14.08 1.33
CA ALA A 802 27.19 -14.17 1.58
C ALA A 802 26.66 -15.62 1.55
N ASP A 803 25.64 -15.94 2.37
CA ASP A 803 24.89 -17.20 2.31
C ASP A 803 23.50 -16.96 1.71
N HIS A 804 23.02 -17.90 0.90
CA HIS A 804 21.60 -17.99 0.50
C HIS A 804 20.66 -18.45 1.62
N ALA A 805 21.18 -18.94 2.75
CA ALA A 805 20.34 -19.44 3.85
C ALA A 805 19.68 -18.33 4.69
N THR A 806 20.19 -17.09 4.58
CA THR A 806 19.75 -15.92 5.36
C THR A 806 19.82 -14.65 4.50
N ASP A 807 19.11 -13.60 4.89
CA ASP A 807 19.28 -12.26 4.32
C ASP A 807 20.37 -11.44 5.03
N ALA A 808 20.89 -11.93 6.16
CA ALA A 808 21.92 -11.24 6.92
C ALA A 808 23.32 -11.37 6.29
N VAL A 809 24.12 -10.31 6.44
CA VAL A 809 25.54 -10.27 6.01
C VAL A 809 26.43 -11.20 6.85
N PHE A 810 26.01 -11.49 8.08
CA PHE A 810 26.72 -12.31 9.07
C PHE A 810 25.78 -13.36 9.71
N PRO A 811 26.29 -14.54 10.11
CA PRO A 811 27.64 -15.03 9.88
C PRO A 811 27.88 -15.37 8.40
N PRO A 812 29.11 -15.23 7.88
CA PRO A 812 29.41 -15.55 6.48
C PRO A 812 29.38 -17.06 6.24
N LYS A 813 29.05 -17.43 5.00
CA LYS A 813 29.31 -18.76 4.48
C LYS A 813 30.76 -18.84 4.03
N VAL A 814 31.47 -19.89 4.46
CA VAL A 814 32.88 -20.12 4.11
C VAL A 814 32.96 -21.30 3.14
N LEU A 815 33.55 -21.10 1.96
CA LEU A 815 33.75 -22.13 0.93
C LEU A 815 35.21 -22.18 0.45
N THR A 816 35.55 -23.26 -0.28
CA THR A 816 36.86 -23.49 -0.89
C THR A 816 36.70 -24.03 -2.31
N GLY A 817 37.48 -23.51 -3.26
CA GLY A 817 37.64 -24.02 -4.61
C GLY A 817 38.03 -22.93 -5.62
N THR A 818 38.39 -23.32 -6.84
CA THR A 818 38.57 -22.40 -7.99
C THR A 818 37.33 -21.56 -8.27
N SER A 819 36.14 -22.05 -7.89
CA SER A 819 34.86 -21.35 -7.94
C SER A 819 34.78 -20.11 -7.05
N MET A 820 35.64 -19.99 -6.02
CA MET A 820 35.81 -18.79 -5.18
C MET A 820 36.98 -17.93 -5.65
N ALA A 821 37.97 -18.51 -6.35
CA ALA A 821 39.09 -17.77 -6.95
C ALA A 821 38.64 -16.95 -8.18
N ALA A 822 37.88 -17.55 -9.09
CA ALA A 822 37.33 -16.90 -10.28
C ALA A 822 36.58 -15.57 -10.01
N PRO A 823 35.64 -15.49 -9.05
CA PRO A 823 34.91 -14.25 -8.78
C PRO A 823 35.77 -13.11 -8.23
N HIS A 824 36.91 -13.38 -7.58
CA HIS A 824 37.86 -12.31 -7.23
C HIS A 824 38.39 -11.65 -8.51
N VAL A 825 38.82 -12.46 -9.49
CA VAL A 825 39.32 -11.95 -10.79
C VAL A 825 38.20 -11.26 -11.57
N ALA A 826 36.98 -11.79 -11.58
CA ALA A 826 35.83 -11.13 -12.22
C ALA A 826 35.52 -9.77 -11.59
N GLY A 827 35.67 -9.64 -10.27
CA GLY A 827 35.61 -8.35 -9.59
C GLY A 827 36.72 -7.38 -10.03
N VAL A 828 37.97 -7.84 -10.16
CA VAL A 828 39.07 -6.98 -10.66
C VAL A 828 38.86 -6.58 -12.12
N VAL A 829 38.33 -7.45 -12.97
CA VAL A 829 37.90 -7.09 -14.33
C VAL A 829 36.81 -6.02 -14.30
N ALA A 830 35.88 -6.05 -13.35
CA ALA A 830 34.89 -4.98 -13.20
C ALA A 830 35.52 -3.65 -12.73
N LEU A 831 36.49 -3.68 -11.82
CA LEU A 831 37.26 -2.49 -11.41
C LEU A 831 38.06 -1.88 -12.59
N ILE A 832 38.64 -2.73 -13.45
CA ILE A 832 39.33 -2.32 -14.69
C ILE A 832 38.33 -1.67 -15.66
N LEU A 833 37.18 -2.29 -15.89
CA LEU A 833 36.16 -1.79 -16.82
C LEU A 833 35.45 -0.50 -16.36
N ASP A 834 35.41 -0.20 -15.07
CA ASP A 834 34.88 1.07 -14.55
C ASP A 834 35.88 2.22 -14.78
N ALA A 835 37.18 1.94 -14.61
CA ALA A 835 38.26 2.88 -14.94
C ALA A 835 38.49 3.05 -16.45
N HIS A 836 38.27 1.97 -17.22
CA HIS A 836 38.53 1.89 -18.67
C HIS A 836 37.37 1.21 -19.44
N PRO A 837 36.19 1.86 -19.57
CA PRO A 837 34.98 1.27 -20.19
C PRO A 837 35.10 0.77 -21.63
N ALA A 838 36.17 1.16 -22.34
CA ALA A 838 36.41 0.84 -23.74
C ALA A 838 37.43 -0.30 -23.96
N TYR A 839 38.04 -0.84 -22.90
CA TYR A 839 39.08 -1.85 -23.04
C TYR A 839 38.57 -3.15 -23.66
N THR A 840 39.35 -3.63 -24.63
CA THR A 840 39.22 -4.94 -25.26
C THR A 840 39.61 -6.06 -24.28
N ILE A 841 39.27 -7.30 -24.63
CA ILE A 841 39.65 -8.49 -23.85
C ILE A 841 41.18 -8.58 -23.70
N THR A 842 41.94 -8.27 -24.76
CA THR A 842 43.41 -8.24 -24.74
C THR A 842 43.95 -7.21 -23.74
N GLU A 843 43.46 -5.98 -23.76
CA GLU A 843 43.90 -4.92 -22.82
C GLU A 843 43.60 -5.29 -21.35
N ILE A 844 42.51 -6.03 -21.10
CA ILE A 844 42.15 -6.54 -19.76
C ILE A 844 43.09 -7.68 -19.34
N HIS A 845 43.40 -8.63 -20.23
CA HIS A 845 44.41 -9.67 -19.98
C HIS A 845 45.78 -9.03 -19.69
N GLU A 846 46.19 -8.02 -20.45
CA GLU A 846 47.44 -7.29 -20.21
C GLU A 846 47.44 -6.55 -18.87
N ALA A 847 46.38 -5.79 -18.55
CA ALA A 847 46.26 -5.09 -17.27
C ALA A 847 46.36 -6.05 -16.07
N LEU A 848 45.71 -7.22 -16.14
CA LEU A 848 45.84 -8.28 -15.12
C LEU A 848 47.27 -8.83 -15.04
N ARG A 849 47.90 -9.16 -16.18
CA ARG A 849 49.26 -9.71 -16.26
C ARG A 849 50.34 -8.69 -15.85
N LEU A 850 50.10 -7.39 -16.03
CA LEU A 850 50.96 -6.29 -15.60
C LEU A 850 50.81 -6.00 -14.10
N ALA A 851 49.58 -5.91 -13.59
CA ALA A 851 49.33 -5.68 -12.17
C ALA A 851 49.77 -6.85 -11.28
N ALA A 852 49.61 -8.10 -11.75
CA ALA A 852 49.81 -9.32 -10.97
C ALA A 852 51.12 -9.36 -10.16
N THR A 853 51.02 -9.88 -8.93
CA THR A 853 52.20 -10.12 -8.07
C THR A 853 52.90 -11.39 -8.56
N ARG A 854 54.18 -11.25 -8.94
CA ARG A 854 54.95 -12.31 -9.62
C ARG A 854 55.84 -13.10 -8.67
N ASP A 855 56.03 -14.38 -8.97
CA ASP A 855 57.05 -15.25 -8.36
C ASP A 855 56.95 -15.39 -6.82
N ARG A 856 55.71 -15.36 -6.31
CA ARG A 856 55.39 -15.53 -4.88
C ARG A 856 54.77 -16.88 -4.53
N LEU A 857 54.12 -17.54 -5.48
CA LEU A 857 53.36 -18.76 -5.23
C LEU A 857 54.17 -20.03 -5.49
N SER A 858 53.69 -21.15 -4.95
CA SER A 858 54.33 -22.47 -5.00
C SER A 858 53.34 -23.59 -5.38
N ASP A 859 53.87 -24.72 -5.87
CA ASP A 859 53.11 -25.91 -6.34
C ASP A 859 52.17 -25.63 -7.53
N LEU A 860 52.60 -24.84 -8.52
CA LEU A 860 51.73 -24.37 -9.63
C LEU A 860 51.56 -25.35 -10.81
N GLY A 861 52.26 -26.50 -10.79
CA GLY A 861 52.19 -27.53 -11.83
C GLY A 861 52.45 -27.05 -13.26
N GLY A 862 53.25 -26.00 -13.45
CA GLY A 862 53.59 -25.44 -14.77
C GLY A 862 52.76 -24.23 -15.22
N ALA A 863 51.78 -23.78 -14.42
CA ALA A 863 51.09 -22.50 -14.66
C ALA A 863 52.04 -21.30 -14.44
N PRO A 864 51.74 -20.11 -15.02
CA PRO A 864 52.40 -18.85 -14.70
C PRO A 864 52.33 -18.53 -13.20
N ASN A 865 53.42 -17.98 -12.64
CA ASN A 865 53.48 -17.54 -11.25
C ASN A 865 52.94 -16.11 -11.10
N LEU A 866 51.68 -15.92 -11.54
CA LEU A 866 50.96 -14.66 -11.50
C LEU A 866 49.84 -14.73 -10.46
N MET A 867 49.97 -13.97 -9.37
CA MET A 867 48.93 -13.81 -8.35
C MET A 867 48.13 -12.54 -8.64
N LEU A 868 46.80 -12.62 -8.56
CA LEU A 868 45.89 -11.49 -8.73
C LEU A 868 46.30 -10.29 -7.87
N PHE A 869 46.24 -9.09 -8.45
CA PHE A 869 46.56 -7.86 -7.74
C PHE A 869 45.66 -6.68 -8.15
N VAL A 870 45.32 -5.82 -7.18
CA VAL A 870 44.55 -4.58 -7.33
C VAL A 870 45.47 -3.39 -7.06
N GLU A 871 45.64 -2.52 -8.05
CA GLU A 871 46.51 -1.35 -7.92
C GLU A 871 45.85 -0.24 -7.07
N GLN A 872 46.35 -0.06 -5.85
CA GLN A 872 46.04 1.10 -5.01
C GLN A 872 46.66 2.38 -5.57
N ARG A 873 46.04 3.56 -5.35
CA ARG A 873 46.62 4.85 -5.76
C ARG A 873 46.51 5.97 -4.73
N PRO A 874 47.65 6.61 -4.37
CA PRO A 874 47.70 7.98 -3.89
C PRO A 874 48.11 8.94 -5.02
N GLY A 875 47.13 9.53 -5.70
CA GLY A 875 47.33 10.70 -6.60
C GLY A 875 47.56 10.41 -8.09
N ASN A 876 46.76 11.09 -8.94
CA ASN A 876 46.83 11.11 -10.42
C ASN A 876 46.63 9.74 -11.13
N ALA A 877 46.53 9.75 -12.46
CA ALA A 877 45.96 8.68 -13.30
C ALA A 877 46.68 7.30 -13.21
N PRO A 878 45.99 6.17 -13.47
CA PRO A 878 46.58 4.83 -13.35
C PRO A 878 47.59 4.54 -14.46
N THR A 879 48.59 3.71 -14.16
CA THR A 879 49.61 3.27 -15.13
C THR A 879 49.93 1.78 -15.07
N GLY A 880 49.50 1.03 -14.04
CA GLY A 880 49.64 -0.44 -13.96
C GLY A 880 48.38 -1.21 -14.34
N LEU A 881 47.19 -0.66 -14.04
CA LEU A 881 45.91 -1.15 -14.62
C LEU A 881 45.61 -0.60 -16.02
N ALA A 882 46.52 0.21 -16.58
CA ALA A 882 46.45 0.65 -17.96
C ALA A 882 47.23 -0.33 -18.87
N ALA A 883 46.62 -0.73 -19.99
CA ALA A 883 47.38 -1.40 -21.04
C ALA A 883 48.44 -0.44 -21.62
N ALA A 884 49.60 -0.97 -21.99
CA ALA A 884 50.62 -0.17 -22.65
C ALA A 884 50.17 0.14 -24.08
N ALA A 885 50.19 1.40 -24.49
CA ALA A 885 49.82 1.77 -25.85
C ALA A 885 50.80 1.17 -26.88
N LEU A 886 50.29 0.26 -27.71
CA LEU A 886 50.98 -0.40 -28.83
C LEU A 886 51.17 0.52 -30.05
#